data_AF-A0A2K3NTT8-F1
#
_entry.id   AF-A0A2K3NTT8-F1
#
_cell.length_a   1.000
_cell.length_b   1.000
_cell.length_c   1.000
_cell.angle_alpha   90.00
_cell.angle_beta   90.00
_cell.angle_gamma   90.00
#
_symmetry.space_group_name_H-M   'P 1'
#
loop_
_entity.id
_entity.type
_entity.pdbx_description
1 polymer ?
#
loop_
_entity_poly.entity_id
_entity_poly.type
_entity_poly.pdbx_seq_one_letter_code
_entity_poly.pdbx_strand_id
1 'polypeptide(L)'
;MMGAFNDFSILAWNVRGFANRKSWTHMHDMVSRYKPDIIFLFETHTPFASAERFWAREGYDKIEILEAQGHSGGIWVLQRQGNGYNFSVVRMMHQCVSFTISKGIEKWLCSAVYASPVYTGRALLWDHLDQLAKDVVLPWLVLGDLNDILLPREQRGGVFSASKADVFSRNIDRCGLIDLGSFGSKFTWQGHCRGGRLVSRRLDRGLCNHDWRMNFPEATVEHLVRRHSDHNPLLLRSNNVMTSREGRPFRFQASWFTHTDYPPLVKDTWTNERGSIARCLQSVAQKSTEFNNNVFGNIFTRKKEVEARLRGVQRALENIDSANLLRLQKDLLIEYDNILFQEETFWFQKSREQWIKLGSRNTSFFHAQTIIRRKRNKIHGIKLQTGEWCTDPDLMKTEALNFFKDLFCNTQQVSTTSDEDVVITLDEFAISELVKPVTKAEVHEALMSMKSYKAPGPDGFQPIFFKLFWDVIGDDMWNFVKAAFENGSYDPMVCETLIVLLPKGESQRTFKDFRPISLCNVTYKLISKIIVARLRPFLDGIVSPLQNSFIPGRSTKDNAIVLQEVLHFMKKSKKKNGDMVFKLDLEKAYDRVDWRFLRDTLVKFNFPSTIISLIMFGITSSSNTILWNGSKTDQFTPTRGLRQGDPLSPYLFVLCMERLGALINNQVRVANWKPMQMTRHGTKLTHLFFADDVLLFGKANAAQARVIDGVLKKFCDISGLKISLEKSKFCTSLGVTRHIRDSISSCTQIQATTRFEKYLGFKMFYGKVRKQDFGDVYDRVNAKLASMIG
;
A
#
# COMPACT_ATOMS: atom_id res chain seq x y z
N MET A 1 -12.81 -27.26 -6.00
CA MET A 1 -13.63 -27.80 -4.90
C MET A 1 -13.72 -26.75 -3.80
N MET A 2 -14.93 -26.35 -3.40
CA MET A 2 -15.18 -25.39 -2.31
C MET A 2 -14.90 -26.08 -0.97
N GLY A 3 -14.13 -25.45 -0.07
CA GLY A 3 -13.95 -25.93 1.30
C GLY A 3 -15.25 -25.80 2.09
N ALA A 4 -15.50 -26.69 3.04
CA ALA A 4 -16.72 -26.75 3.83
C ALA A 4 -16.84 -25.59 4.85
N PHE A 5 -15.71 -24.91 5.14
CA PHE A 5 -15.63 -23.73 6.01
C PHE A 5 -15.71 -22.42 5.20
N ASN A 6 -16.86 -22.09 4.62
CA ASN A 6 -17.00 -20.85 3.83
C ASN A 6 -17.19 -19.58 4.68
N ASP A 7 -17.77 -19.65 5.88
CA ASP A 7 -17.94 -18.49 6.76
C ASP A 7 -18.01 -18.97 8.22
N PHE A 8 -17.06 -18.53 9.03
CA PHE A 8 -17.10 -18.64 10.49
C PHE A 8 -16.54 -17.38 11.17
N SER A 9 -16.97 -17.18 12.41
CA SER A 9 -16.62 -16.04 13.25
C SER A 9 -16.37 -16.47 14.69
N ILE A 10 -15.40 -15.82 15.34
CA ILE A 10 -15.05 -16.07 16.74
C ILE A 10 -15.05 -14.74 17.49
N LEU A 11 -15.79 -14.66 18.59
CA LEU A 11 -15.74 -13.54 19.53
C LEU A 11 -14.90 -13.95 20.74
N ALA A 12 -13.82 -13.23 21.03
CA ALA A 12 -12.98 -13.47 22.21
C ALA A 12 -12.96 -12.23 23.11
N TRP A 13 -13.25 -12.37 24.40
CA TRP A 13 -13.34 -11.22 25.31
C TRP A 13 -12.92 -11.55 26.74
N ASN A 14 -11.95 -10.79 27.26
CA ASN A 14 -11.68 -10.74 28.70
C ASN A 14 -12.74 -9.85 29.37
N VAL A 15 -13.69 -10.49 30.08
CA VAL A 15 -14.92 -9.84 30.55
C VAL A 15 -14.80 -9.24 31.94
N ARG A 16 -13.78 -9.64 32.72
CA ARG A 16 -13.53 -9.18 34.10
C ARG A 16 -14.73 -9.36 35.03
N GLY A 17 -15.42 -10.49 34.90
CA GLY A 17 -16.59 -10.85 35.67
C GLY A 17 -17.88 -10.91 34.84
N PHE A 18 -18.53 -12.07 34.84
CA PHE A 18 -19.76 -12.37 34.09
C PHE A 18 -21.00 -12.54 35.00
N ALA A 19 -21.00 -11.93 36.18
CA ALA A 19 -22.10 -12.06 37.15
C ALA A 19 -23.10 -10.88 37.11
N ASN A 20 -22.75 -9.77 36.47
CA ASN A 20 -23.52 -8.53 36.58
C ASN A 20 -24.42 -8.27 35.35
N ARG A 21 -25.56 -7.61 35.56
CA ARG A 21 -26.55 -7.31 34.51
C ARG A 21 -25.96 -6.55 33.31
N LYS A 22 -24.99 -5.66 33.56
CA LYS A 22 -24.31 -4.88 32.51
C LYS A 22 -23.52 -5.79 31.54
N SER A 23 -22.78 -6.77 32.07
CA SER A 23 -22.04 -7.75 31.28
C SER A 23 -22.98 -8.60 30.42
N TRP A 24 -24.13 -9.01 30.96
CA TRP A 24 -25.15 -9.78 30.22
C TRP A 24 -25.80 -8.94 29.12
N THR A 25 -26.19 -7.69 29.40
CA THR A 25 -26.77 -6.81 28.38
C THR A 25 -25.79 -6.55 27.24
N HIS A 26 -24.51 -6.30 27.54
CA HIS A 26 -23.50 -6.09 26.51
C HIS A 26 -23.21 -7.36 25.70
N MET A 27 -23.18 -8.52 26.36
CA MET A 27 -23.02 -9.79 25.68
C MET A 27 -24.21 -10.09 24.75
N HIS A 28 -25.44 -9.87 25.22
CA HIS A 28 -26.64 -10.02 24.41
C HIS A 28 -26.62 -9.12 23.16
N ASP A 29 -26.22 -7.84 23.30
CA ASP A 29 -26.05 -6.92 22.17
C ASP A 29 -25.02 -7.44 21.16
N MET A 30 -23.84 -7.89 21.63
CA MET A 30 -22.79 -8.43 20.77
C MET A 30 -23.24 -9.71 20.06
N VAL A 31 -23.86 -10.64 20.77
CA VAL A 31 -24.37 -11.89 20.21
C VAL A 31 -25.47 -11.62 19.18
N SER A 32 -26.41 -10.72 19.47
CA SER A 32 -27.49 -10.35 18.56
C SER A 32 -26.96 -9.69 17.28
N ARG A 33 -25.97 -8.81 17.43
CA ARG A 33 -25.40 -8.02 16.33
C ARG A 33 -24.45 -8.82 15.45
N TYR A 34 -23.55 -9.58 16.04
CA TYR A 34 -22.45 -10.24 15.32
C TYR A 34 -22.68 -11.73 15.10
N LYS A 35 -23.57 -12.37 15.88
CA LYS A 35 -23.93 -13.79 15.78
C LYS A 35 -22.72 -14.73 15.65
N PRO A 36 -21.71 -14.62 16.55
CA PRO A 36 -20.49 -15.39 16.45
C PRO A 36 -20.75 -16.91 16.47
N ASP A 37 -19.98 -17.69 15.71
CA ASP A 37 -20.11 -19.15 15.72
C ASP A 37 -19.51 -19.77 16.98
N ILE A 38 -18.48 -19.10 17.52
CA ILE A 38 -17.71 -19.52 18.69
C ILE A 38 -17.45 -18.31 19.57
N ILE A 39 -17.54 -18.49 20.90
CA ILE A 39 -17.25 -17.43 21.88
C ILE A 39 -16.20 -17.94 22.87
N PHE A 40 -15.16 -17.11 23.10
CA PHE A 40 -14.19 -17.27 24.18
C PHE A 40 -14.40 -16.17 25.21
N LEU A 41 -14.63 -16.55 26.47
CA LEU A 41 -14.66 -15.61 27.58
C LEU A 41 -13.54 -15.90 28.56
N PHE A 42 -12.86 -14.84 28.98
CA PHE A 42 -11.75 -14.88 29.93
C PHE A 42 -12.08 -14.06 31.18
N GLU A 43 -11.51 -14.43 32.34
CA GLU A 43 -11.76 -13.77 33.63
C GLU A 43 -13.25 -13.69 33.99
N THR A 44 -13.93 -14.83 33.98
CA THR A 44 -15.39 -14.88 34.18
C THR A 44 -15.80 -14.60 35.62
N HIS A 45 -14.93 -14.84 36.62
CA HIS A 45 -15.15 -14.60 38.07
C HIS A 45 -16.46 -15.16 38.66
N THR A 46 -17.11 -16.07 37.95
CA THR A 46 -18.35 -16.72 38.37
C THR A 46 -18.33 -18.14 37.80
N PRO A 47 -18.97 -19.11 38.47
CA PRO A 47 -19.15 -20.45 37.91
C PRO A 47 -20.02 -20.42 36.65
N PHE A 48 -19.77 -21.31 35.70
CA PHE A 48 -20.57 -21.39 34.46
C PHE A 48 -22.04 -21.70 34.75
N ALA A 49 -22.32 -22.52 35.76
CA ALA A 49 -23.67 -22.89 36.18
C ALA A 49 -24.57 -21.65 36.45
N SER A 50 -24.00 -20.54 36.93
CA SER A 50 -24.74 -19.30 37.18
C SER A 50 -25.17 -18.57 35.89
N ALA A 51 -24.49 -18.83 34.77
CA ALA A 51 -24.74 -18.21 33.47
C ALA A 51 -25.37 -19.17 32.45
N GLU A 52 -25.59 -20.43 32.79
CA GLU A 52 -26.05 -21.47 31.87
C GLU A 52 -27.42 -21.14 31.25
N ARG A 53 -28.37 -20.63 32.06
CA ARG A 53 -29.68 -20.18 31.57
C ARG A 53 -29.58 -19.00 30.60
N PHE A 54 -28.60 -18.11 30.80
CA PHE A 54 -28.36 -17.02 29.87
C PHE A 54 -27.90 -17.58 28.52
N TRP A 55 -26.88 -18.44 28.50
CA TRP A 55 -26.35 -18.99 27.26
C TRP A 55 -27.34 -19.87 26.50
N ALA A 56 -28.13 -20.67 27.21
CA ALA A 56 -29.22 -21.44 26.61
C ALA A 56 -30.24 -20.53 25.91
N ARG A 57 -30.60 -19.39 26.52
CA ARG A 57 -31.51 -18.40 25.92
C ARG A 57 -30.90 -17.69 24.72
N GLU A 58 -29.61 -17.38 24.77
CA GLU A 58 -28.88 -16.76 23.64
C GLU A 58 -28.57 -17.76 22.51
N GLY A 59 -28.83 -19.05 22.70
CA GLY A 59 -28.64 -20.11 21.70
C GLY A 59 -27.20 -20.61 21.58
N TYR A 60 -26.48 -20.74 22.70
CA TYR A 60 -25.10 -21.24 22.74
C TYR A 60 -24.94 -22.40 23.72
N ASP A 61 -24.16 -23.40 23.31
CA ASP A 61 -23.79 -24.56 24.11
C ASP A 61 -22.31 -24.50 24.50
N LYS A 62 -21.95 -25.16 25.61
CA LYS A 62 -20.55 -25.31 26.01
C LYS A 62 -19.81 -26.29 25.11
N ILE A 63 -18.62 -25.89 24.67
CA ILE A 63 -17.60 -26.82 24.15
C ILE A 63 -16.78 -27.30 25.34
N GLU A 64 -16.22 -26.37 26.13
CA GLU A 64 -15.34 -26.69 27.25
C GLU A 64 -15.26 -25.50 28.24
N ILE A 65 -15.13 -25.81 29.54
CA ILE A 65 -15.20 -24.83 30.62
C ILE A 65 -14.05 -25.07 31.62
N LEU A 66 -13.13 -24.12 31.71
CA LEU A 66 -12.20 -24.03 32.84
C LEU A 66 -12.70 -22.98 33.81
N GLU A 67 -13.07 -23.40 35.01
CA GLU A 67 -13.59 -22.49 36.04
C GLU A 67 -12.50 -21.56 36.60
N ALA A 68 -12.92 -20.38 37.04
CA ALA A 68 -12.02 -19.42 37.68
C ALA A 68 -11.59 -19.90 39.07
N GLN A 69 -10.32 -19.68 39.43
CA GLN A 69 -9.81 -19.88 40.78
C GLN A 69 -9.68 -18.52 41.47
N GLY A 70 -10.66 -18.16 42.29
CA GLY A 70 -10.77 -16.83 42.89
C GLY A 70 -10.99 -15.74 41.82
N HIS A 71 -10.13 -14.73 41.78
CA HIS A 71 -10.14 -13.64 40.79
C HIS A 71 -9.18 -13.89 39.62
N SER A 72 -8.83 -15.15 39.34
CA SER A 72 -7.87 -15.50 38.29
C SER A 72 -8.34 -16.69 37.48
N GLY A 73 -8.08 -16.67 36.17
CA GLY A 73 -8.54 -17.72 35.25
C GLY A 73 -10.02 -17.58 34.89
N GLY A 74 -10.66 -18.69 34.53
CA GLY A 74 -11.97 -18.67 33.90
C GLY A 74 -11.82 -18.58 32.38
N ILE A 75 -11.86 -19.71 31.69
CA ILE A 75 -11.86 -19.80 30.23
C ILE A 75 -13.11 -20.57 29.83
N TRP A 76 -14.07 -19.87 29.23
CA TRP A 76 -15.27 -20.50 28.69
C TRP A 76 -15.21 -20.53 27.17
N VAL A 77 -15.39 -21.72 26.60
CA VAL A 77 -15.45 -21.93 25.16
C VAL A 77 -16.86 -22.39 24.81
N LEU A 78 -17.56 -21.58 24.02
CA LEU A 78 -18.97 -21.77 23.68
C LEU A 78 -19.16 -21.84 22.16
N GLN A 79 -20.14 -22.61 21.71
CA GLN A 79 -20.54 -22.73 20.31
C GLN A 79 -21.99 -22.29 20.13
N ARG A 80 -22.29 -21.71 18.97
CA ARG A 80 -23.67 -21.42 18.58
C ARG A 80 -24.42 -22.73 18.24
N GLN A 81 -25.63 -22.87 18.76
CA GLN A 81 -26.51 -23.99 18.46
C GLN A 81 -26.78 -24.09 16.95
N GLY A 82 -26.64 -25.30 16.39
CA GLY A 82 -26.93 -25.58 14.98
C GLY A 82 -25.88 -25.05 13.98
N ASN A 83 -24.66 -24.71 14.41
CA ASN A 83 -23.60 -24.21 13.51
C ASN A 83 -23.02 -25.29 12.56
N GLY A 84 -23.32 -26.56 12.79
CA GLY A 84 -22.87 -27.70 11.97
C GLY A 84 -21.36 -27.99 12.05
N TYR A 85 -20.68 -27.46 13.07
CA TYR A 85 -19.28 -27.74 13.37
C TYR A 85 -19.16 -28.81 14.46
N ASN A 86 -18.21 -29.72 14.30
CA ASN A 86 -17.87 -30.72 15.31
C ASN A 86 -16.61 -30.28 16.05
N PHE A 87 -16.69 -30.28 17.38
CA PHE A 87 -15.61 -29.83 18.27
C PHE A 87 -15.08 -31.01 19.08
N SER A 88 -13.76 -31.13 19.21
CA SER A 88 -13.13 -32.10 20.12
C SER A 88 -11.93 -31.49 20.82
N VAL A 89 -11.94 -31.51 22.15
CA VAL A 89 -10.85 -30.99 22.97
C VAL A 89 -9.60 -31.86 22.78
N VAL A 90 -8.46 -31.21 22.56
CA VAL A 90 -7.17 -31.87 22.34
C VAL A 90 -6.31 -31.78 23.58
N ARG A 91 -6.17 -30.57 24.14
CA ARG A 91 -5.31 -30.32 25.29
C ARG A 91 -5.78 -29.09 26.05
N MET A 92 -5.60 -29.12 27.37
CA MET A 92 -5.99 -28.03 28.24
C MET A 92 -4.92 -27.75 29.29
N MET A 93 -4.85 -26.50 29.72
CA MET A 93 -4.12 -26.04 30.89
C MET A 93 -4.81 -24.78 31.44
N HIS A 94 -4.45 -24.35 32.65
CA HIS A 94 -5.04 -23.18 33.30
C HIS A 94 -4.99 -21.86 32.49
N GLN A 95 -4.10 -21.73 31.49
CA GLN A 95 -3.99 -20.56 30.58
C GLN A 95 -4.51 -20.82 29.16
N CYS A 96 -4.93 -22.05 28.81
CA CYS A 96 -5.28 -22.39 27.44
C CYS A 96 -6.24 -23.58 27.32
N VAL A 97 -7.24 -23.44 26.44
CA VAL A 97 -8.08 -24.56 25.97
C VAL A 97 -7.84 -24.73 24.48
N SER A 98 -7.31 -25.88 24.07
CA SER A 98 -7.05 -26.23 22.67
C SER A 98 -7.98 -27.35 22.21
N PHE A 99 -8.68 -27.10 21.11
CA PHE A 99 -9.70 -27.99 20.57
C PHE A 99 -9.69 -27.95 19.05
N THR A 100 -10.03 -29.07 18.41
CA THR A 100 -10.16 -29.11 16.95
C THR A 100 -11.57 -28.84 16.51
N ILE A 101 -11.69 -28.19 15.36
CA ILE A 101 -12.93 -27.83 14.71
C ILE A 101 -12.96 -28.59 13.38
N SER A 102 -14.05 -29.31 13.14
CA SER A 102 -14.21 -30.14 11.94
C SER A 102 -15.58 -29.94 11.29
N LYS A 103 -15.62 -29.97 9.96
CA LYS A 103 -16.83 -29.94 9.15
C LYS A 103 -16.61 -30.75 7.89
N GLY A 104 -17.30 -31.89 7.78
CA GLY A 104 -16.98 -32.89 6.76
C GLY A 104 -15.55 -33.43 6.95
N ILE A 105 -14.74 -33.37 5.90
CA ILE A 105 -13.37 -33.90 5.87
C ILE A 105 -12.35 -32.87 6.37
N GLU A 106 -12.70 -31.58 6.39
CA GLU A 106 -11.80 -30.51 6.80
C GLU A 106 -11.72 -30.40 8.34
N LYS A 107 -10.50 -30.27 8.85
CA LYS A 107 -10.21 -30.18 10.29
C LYS A 107 -9.07 -29.22 10.57
N TRP A 108 -9.20 -28.41 11.62
CA TRP A 108 -8.17 -27.48 12.07
C TRP A 108 -8.19 -27.31 13.59
N LEU A 109 -7.11 -26.78 14.16
CA LEU A 109 -6.88 -26.60 15.60
C LEU A 109 -7.14 -25.15 16.02
N CYS A 110 -7.81 -24.95 17.15
CA CYS A 110 -8.05 -23.65 17.74
C CYS A 110 -7.63 -23.65 19.22
N SER A 111 -6.92 -22.62 19.65
CA SER A 111 -6.49 -22.43 21.04
C SER A 111 -7.01 -21.10 21.59
N ALA A 112 -7.93 -21.18 22.56
CA ALA A 112 -8.36 -20.04 23.34
C ALA A 112 -7.33 -19.80 24.45
N VAL A 113 -6.73 -18.61 24.50
CA VAL A 113 -5.61 -18.32 25.43
C VAL A 113 -5.93 -17.15 26.34
N TYR A 114 -5.69 -17.38 27.64
CA TYR A 114 -5.60 -16.35 28.66
C TYR A 114 -4.26 -16.51 29.38
N ALA A 115 -3.25 -15.78 28.91
CA ALA A 115 -1.91 -15.84 29.46
C ALA A 115 -1.83 -15.11 30.80
N SER A 116 -0.96 -15.56 31.69
CA SER A 116 -0.81 -14.99 33.02
C SER A 116 -0.36 -13.52 32.94
N PRO A 117 -0.97 -12.61 33.73
CA PRO A 117 -0.47 -11.25 33.88
C PRO A 117 0.92 -11.23 34.54
N VAL A 118 1.29 -12.31 35.25
CA VAL A 118 2.62 -12.49 35.84
C VAL A 118 3.59 -13.05 34.80
N TYR A 119 4.63 -12.27 34.48
CA TYR A 119 5.60 -12.59 33.42
C TYR A 119 6.22 -13.99 33.53
N THR A 120 6.61 -14.42 34.73
CA THR A 120 7.23 -15.73 34.97
C THR A 120 6.25 -16.90 34.73
N GLY A 121 4.95 -16.70 34.97
CA GLY A 121 3.93 -17.71 34.74
C GLY A 121 3.64 -17.98 33.26
N ARG A 122 4.09 -17.11 32.35
CA ARG A 122 3.85 -17.25 30.90
C ARG A 122 4.77 -18.26 30.22
N ALA A 123 5.92 -18.59 30.82
CA ALA A 123 6.84 -19.58 30.25
C ALA A 123 6.14 -20.94 30.05
N LEU A 124 5.37 -21.39 31.06
CA LEU A 124 4.61 -22.64 31.02
C LEU A 124 3.60 -22.68 29.85
N LEU A 125 2.94 -21.57 29.56
CA LEU A 125 2.03 -21.47 28.41
C LEU A 125 2.79 -21.66 27.10
N TRP A 126 3.92 -20.99 26.92
CA TRP A 126 4.67 -21.07 25.66
C TRP A 126 5.33 -22.43 25.45
N ASP A 127 5.76 -23.12 26.51
CA ASP A 127 6.25 -24.49 26.40
C ASP A 127 5.12 -25.46 26.04
N HIS A 128 3.92 -25.24 26.60
CA HIS A 128 2.73 -26.00 26.23
C HIS A 128 2.34 -25.80 24.75
N LEU A 129 2.35 -24.55 24.27
CA LEU A 129 2.04 -24.21 22.87
C LEU A 129 3.10 -24.76 21.91
N ASP A 130 4.38 -24.75 22.29
CA ASP A 130 5.47 -25.35 21.50
C ASP A 130 5.33 -26.88 21.38
N GLN A 131 4.99 -27.56 22.49
CA GLN A 131 4.68 -28.99 22.45
C GLN A 131 3.46 -29.26 21.56
N LEU A 132 2.40 -28.47 21.69
CA LEU A 132 1.20 -28.63 20.86
C LEU A 132 1.50 -28.45 19.36
N ALA A 133 2.37 -27.50 19.01
CA ALA A 133 2.81 -27.27 17.64
C ALA A 133 3.57 -28.45 17.04
N LYS A 134 4.35 -29.17 17.88
CA LYS A 134 5.10 -30.37 17.48
C LYS A 134 4.21 -31.60 17.39
N ASP A 135 3.26 -31.74 18.31
CA ASP A 135 2.40 -32.92 18.43
C ASP A 135 1.24 -32.91 17.41
N VAL A 136 0.75 -31.72 17.03
CA VAL A 136 -0.45 -31.57 16.21
C VAL A 136 -0.14 -30.80 14.93
N VAL A 137 0.07 -31.53 13.84
CA VAL A 137 0.29 -30.97 12.50
C VAL A 137 -1.07 -30.70 11.83
N LEU A 138 -1.74 -29.62 12.27
CA LEU A 138 -2.98 -29.12 11.69
C LEU A 138 -2.87 -27.62 11.41
N PRO A 139 -3.71 -27.08 10.50
CA PRO A 139 -3.94 -25.64 10.45
C PRO A 139 -4.35 -25.14 11.84
N TRP A 140 -3.61 -24.21 12.42
CA TRP A 140 -3.77 -23.77 13.81
C TRP A 140 -4.00 -22.26 13.97
N LEU A 141 -5.00 -21.91 14.79
CA LEU A 141 -5.30 -20.56 15.26
C LEU A 141 -5.14 -20.49 16.79
N VAL A 142 -4.51 -19.43 17.27
CA VAL A 142 -4.43 -19.05 18.68
C VAL A 142 -5.09 -17.68 18.85
N LEU A 143 -6.06 -17.54 19.74
CA LEU A 143 -6.80 -16.28 19.91
C LEU A 143 -7.09 -16.01 21.39
N GLY A 144 -6.83 -14.80 21.85
CA GLY A 144 -7.19 -14.35 23.19
C GLY A 144 -6.25 -13.30 23.79
N ASP A 145 -6.18 -13.27 25.11
CA ASP A 145 -5.35 -12.33 25.87
C ASP A 145 -3.97 -12.93 26.15
N LEU A 146 -2.93 -12.41 25.50
CA LEU A 146 -1.55 -12.89 25.66
C LEU A 146 -0.77 -12.14 26.73
N ASN A 147 -1.33 -11.07 27.30
CA ASN A 147 -0.70 -10.26 28.35
C ASN A 147 0.74 -9.77 28.04
N ASP A 148 1.07 -9.60 26.74
CA ASP A 148 2.37 -9.08 26.29
C ASP A 148 2.30 -8.22 25.01
N ILE A 149 3.36 -7.45 24.76
CA ILE A 149 3.49 -6.50 23.64
C ILE A 149 4.80 -6.71 22.88
N LEU A 150 4.76 -6.56 21.55
CA LEU A 150 5.91 -6.74 20.67
C LEU A 150 6.66 -5.45 20.38
N LEU A 151 5.95 -4.32 20.34
CA LEU A 151 6.51 -3.05 19.88
C LEU A 151 6.27 -1.90 20.86
N PRO A 152 7.20 -0.92 20.97
CA PRO A 152 7.01 0.25 21.82
C PRO A 152 5.69 1.00 21.55
N ARG A 153 5.27 1.03 20.28
CA ARG A 153 4.03 1.72 19.84
C ARG A 153 2.73 1.06 20.31
N GLU A 154 2.80 -0.18 20.79
CA GLU A 154 1.67 -0.94 21.33
C GLU A 154 1.39 -0.61 22.80
N GLN A 155 2.14 0.33 23.38
CA GLN A 155 1.93 0.86 24.72
C GLN A 155 1.82 2.39 24.69
N ARG A 156 0.96 2.95 25.55
CA ARG A 156 0.91 4.37 25.90
C ARG A 156 0.90 4.49 27.41
N GLY A 157 1.83 5.28 27.96
CA GLY A 157 2.08 5.34 29.41
C GLY A 157 2.86 4.12 29.90
N GLY A 158 3.58 4.26 31.01
CA GLY A 158 4.46 3.21 31.56
C GLY A 158 5.77 3.01 30.78
N VAL A 159 6.58 2.02 31.18
CA VAL A 159 7.89 1.68 30.58
C VAL A 159 7.76 0.48 29.64
N PHE A 160 8.34 0.57 28.44
CA PHE A 160 8.46 -0.54 27.49
C PHE A 160 9.75 -1.33 27.76
N SER A 161 9.68 -2.66 27.74
CA SER A 161 10.82 -3.54 27.99
C SER A 161 11.19 -4.31 26.71
N ALA A 162 12.25 -3.88 26.03
CA ALA A 162 12.70 -4.54 24.79
C ALA A 162 13.06 -6.02 25.02
N SER A 163 13.63 -6.36 26.18
CA SER A 163 13.95 -7.75 26.55
C SER A 163 12.73 -8.66 26.64
N LYS A 164 11.59 -8.15 27.13
CA LYS A 164 10.35 -8.94 27.23
C LYS A 164 9.71 -9.12 25.86
N ALA A 165 9.72 -8.06 25.05
CA ALA A 165 9.24 -8.11 23.67
C ALA A 165 10.04 -9.11 22.82
N ASP A 166 11.36 -9.18 23.00
CA ASP A 166 12.23 -10.16 22.32
C ASP A 166 11.87 -11.61 22.70
N VAL A 167 11.68 -11.89 23.99
CA VAL A 167 11.24 -13.21 24.46
C VAL A 167 9.88 -13.58 23.88
N PHE A 168 8.94 -12.64 23.85
CA PHE A 168 7.62 -12.87 23.27
C PHE A 168 7.70 -13.15 21.76
N SER A 169 8.51 -12.40 21.00
CA SER A 169 8.74 -12.65 19.58
C SER A 169 9.31 -14.05 19.34
N ARG A 170 10.38 -14.42 20.07
CA ARG A 170 10.99 -15.74 19.96
C ARG A 170 10.03 -16.88 20.26
N ASN A 171 9.10 -16.69 21.21
CA ASN A 171 8.11 -17.71 21.52
C ASN A 171 7.05 -17.87 20.40
N ILE A 172 6.63 -16.77 19.78
CA ILE A 172 5.75 -16.81 18.59
C ILE A 172 6.46 -17.57 17.46
N ASP A 173 7.72 -17.21 17.19
CA ASP A 173 8.52 -17.81 16.13
C ASP A 173 8.77 -19.31 16.39
N ARG A 174 9.09 -19.68 17.63
CA ARG A 174 9.29 -21.08 18.06
C ARG A 174 8.07 -21.95 17.77
N CYS A 175 6.87 -21.42 17.94
CA CYS A 175 5.61 -22.12 17.65
C CYS A 175 5.20 -22.04 16.16
N GLY A 176 5.99 -21.39 15.29
CA GLY A 176 5.64 -21.20 13.88
C GLY A 176 4.40 -20.33 13.65
N LEU A 177 4.11 -19.42 14.59
CA LEU A 177 2.91 -18.60 14.60
C LEU A 177 3.17 -17.21 13.97
N ILE A 178 2.12 -16.60 13.44
CA ILE A 178 2.16 -15.29 12.78
C ILE A 178 1.02 -14.43 13.34
N ASP A 179 1.29 -13.19 13.75
CA ASP A 179 0.26 -12.23 14.21
C ASP A 179 -0.65 -11.84 13.02
N LEU A 180 -1.94 -12.18 13.11
CA LEU A 180 -2.96 -11.84 12.12
C LEU A 180 -3.13 -10.32 11.98
N GLY A 181 -2.71 -9.56 12.98
CA GLY A 181 -3.01 -8.15 13.14
C GLY A 181 -4.43 -7.90 13.60
N SER A 182 -4.74 -6.62 13.71
CA SER A 182 -6.09 -6.19 13.97
C SER A 182 -6.33 -4.75 13.52
N PHE A 183 -7.60 -4.36 13.41
CA PHE A 183 -8.05 -2.99 13.15
C PHE A 183 -9.09 -2.54 14.19
N GLY A 184 -9.39 -1.24 14.22
CA GLY A 184 -10.23 -0.63 15.26
C GLY A 184 -9.40 0.16 16.28
N SER A 185 -9.74 0.06 17.57
CA SER A 185 -9.00 0.75 18.65
C SER A 185 -7.53 0.32 18.66
N LYS A 186 -6.59 1.27 18.77
CA LYS A 186 -5.14 0.99 18.79
C LYS A 186 -4.72 0.11 19.98
N PHE A 187 -5.37 0.26 21.13
CA PHE A 187 -5.09 -0.48 22.35
C PHE A 187 -6.30 -1.34 22.71
N THR A 188 -6.06 -2.54 23.20
CA THR A 188 -7.11 -3.48 23.61
C THR A 188 -7.37 -3.37 25.11
N TRP A 189 -6.35 -3.03 25.91
CA TRP A 189 -6.44 -2.90 27.36
C TRP A 189 -6.15 -1.47 27.84
N GLN A 190 -6.83 -1.05 28.91
CA GLN A 190 -6.59 0.22 29.59
C GLN A 190 -6.66 0.09 31.12
N GLY A 191 -5.55 0.39 31.81
CA GLY A 191 -5.49 0.38 33.27
C GLY A 191 -5.00 1.69 33.89
N HIS A 192 -5.09 1.76 35.21
CA HIS A 192 -4.64 2.90 36.01
C HIS A 192 -3.22 2.68 36.54
N CYS A 193 -2.42 3.75 36.59
CA CYS A 193 -1.15 3.80 37.31
C CYS A 193 -1.25 4.69 38.55
N ARG A 194 -0.36 4.47 39.51
CA ARG A 194 -0.20 5.36 40.68
C ARG A 194 -0.02 6.81 40.20
N GLY A 195 -0.78 7.74 40.79
CA GLY A 195 -0.77 9.17 40.46
C GLY A 195 -1.75 9.60 39.35
N GLY A 196 -2.83 8.85 39.11
CA GLY A 196 -3.91 9.27 38.20
C GLY A 196 -3.57 9.19 36.70
N ARG A 197 -2.41 8.62 36.34
CA ARG A 197 -1.99 8.43 34.95
C ARG A 197 -2.58 7.15 34.37
N LEU A 198 -2.98 7.20 33.12
CA LEU A 198 -3.54 6.08 32.39
C LEU A 198 -2.46 5.32 31.62
N VAL A 199 -2.53 3.99 31.63
CA VAL A 199 -1.72 3.12 30.77
C VAL A 199 -2.63 2.34 29.83
N SER A 200 -2.23 2.24 28.57
CA SER A 200 -2.96 1.46 27.56
C SER A 200 -2.00 0.55 26.81
N ARG A 201 -2.43 -0.69 26.53
CA ARG A 201 -1.62 -1.72 25.86
C ARG A 201 -2.44 -2.52 24.85
N ARG A 202 -1.79 -3.13 23.85
CA ARG A 202 -2.38 -4.15 22.96
C ARG A 202 -2.00 -5.55 23.45
N LEU A 203 -2.80 -6.10 24.35
CA LEU A 203 -2.57 -7.41 24.99
C LEU A 203 -3.26 -8.56 24.26
N ASP A 204 -4.44 -8.29 23.69
CA ASP A 204 -5.29 -9.28 23.05
C ASP A 204 -4.94 -9.43 21.56
N ARG A 205 -4.76 -10.67 21.08
CA ARG A 205 -4.29 -10.97 19.71
C ARG A 205 -4.88 -12.25 19.14
N GLY A 206 -4.89 -12.32 17.81
CA GLY A 206 -5.00 -13.57 17.05
C GLY A 206 -3.67 -13.89 16.37
N LEU A 207 -3.13 -15.08 16.61
CA LEU A 207 -1.96 -15.65 15.97
C LEU A 207 -2.37 -16.90 15.19
N CYS A 208 -1.71 -17.23 14.09
CA CYS A 208 -1.97 -18.47 13.37
C CYS A 208 -0.71 -19.05 12.73
N ASN A 209 -0.70 -20.36 12.48
CA ASN A 209 0.36 -20.96 11.69
C ASN A 209 0.13 -20.79 10.19
N HIS A 210 1.13 -21.17 9.39
CA HIS A 210 1.10 -21.03 7.94
C HIS A 210 -0.12 -21.69 7.29
N ASP A 211 -0.41 -22.94 7.66
CA ASP A 211 -1.47 -23.74 7.04
C ASP A 211 -2.87 -23.15 7.30
N TRP A 212 -3.11 -22.63 8.50
CA TRP A 212 -4.39 -21.97 8.80
C TRP A 212 -4.56 -20.71 7.99
N ARG A 213 -3.49 -19.93 7.83
CA ARG A 213 -3.55 -18.71 7.05
C ARG A 213 -3.81 -18.98 5.57
N MET A 214 -3.33 -20.10 5.05
CA MET A 214 -3.61 -20.54 3.68
C MET A 214 -5.08 -20.93 3.49
N ASN A 215 -5.69 -21.55 4.50
CA ASN A 215 -7.11 -21.89 4.47
C ASN A 215 -8.01 -20.65 4.62
N PHE A 216 -7.59 -19.65 5.41
CA PHE A 216 -8.36 -18.42 5.68
C PHE A 216 -7.55 -17.15 5.36
N PRO A 217 -7.25 -16.89 4.07
CA PRO A 217 -6.38 -15.78 3.66
C PRO A 217 -7.02 -14.41 3.88
N GLU A 218 -8.36 -14.35 3.92
CA GLU A 218 -9.12 -13.13 4.15
C GLU A 218 -9.52 -12.93 5.63
N ALA A 219 -9.06 -13.81 6.52
CA ALA A 219 -9.38 -13.69 7.92
C ALA A 219 -8.86 -12.37 8.50
N THR A 220 -9.68 -11.72 9.31
CA THR A 220 -9.37 -10.44 9.96
C THR A 220 -9.80 -10.47 11.43
N VAL A 221 -9.09 -9.71 12.26
CA VAL A 221 -9.44 -9.47 13.66
C VAL A 221 -9.80 -8.00 13.86
N GLU A 222 -10.95 -7.73 14.45
CA GLU A 222 -11.45 -6.40 14.78
C GLU A 222 -11.45 -6.20 16.31
N HIS A 223 -11.01 -5.03 16.76
CA HIS A 223 -11.15 -4.60 18.15
C HIS A 223 -12.48 -3.85 18.31
N LEU A 224 -13.46 -4.49 18.94
CA LEU A 224 -14.75 -3.89 19.26
C LEU A 224 -14.63 -2.91 20.44
N VAL A 225 -15.67 -2.10 20.62
CA VAL A 225 -15.72 -1.09 21.68
C VAL A 225 -15.89 -1.74 23.05
N ARG A 226 -14.98 -1.47 23.99
CA ARG A 226 -15.17 -1.83 25.40
C ARG A 226 -16.22 -0.93 26.06
N ARG A 227 -17.15 -1.53 26.81
CA ARG A 227 -18.14 -0.80 27.64
C ARG A 227 -17.99 -1.09 29.14
N HIS A 228 -17.83 -2.37 29.50
CA HIS A 228 -17.85 -2.82 30.90
C HIS A 228 -16.56 -3.48 31.37
N SER A 229 -15.63 -3.77 30.45
CA SER A 229 -14.31 -4.32 30.75
C SER A 229 -13.23 -3.28 30.44
N ASP A 230 -12.07 -3.40 31.07
CA ASP A 230 -10.86 -2.69 30.66
C ASP A 230 -10.27 -3.26 29.35
N HIS A 231 -10.74 -4.42 28.90
CA HIS A 231 -10.44 -5.03 27.60
C HIS A 231 -11.51 -4.79 26.54
N ASN A 232 -11.05 -4.59 25.31
CA ASN A 232 -11.86 -4.62 24.10
C ASN A 232 -12.17 -6.07 23.68
N PRO A 233 -13.41 -6.38 23.27
CA PRO A 233 -13.69 -7.65 22.61
C PRO A 233 -12.95 -7.74 21.27
N LEU A 234 -12.46 -8.94 20.95
CA LEU A 234 -11.90 -9.29 19.66
C LEU A 234 -12.93 -10.04 18.82
N LEU A 235 -13.19 -9.58 17.61
CA LEU A 235 -14.02 -10.30 16.64
C LEU A 235 -13.14 -10.78 15.48
N LEU A 236 -12.93 -12.09 15.39
CA LEU A 236 -12.32 -12.74 14.24
C LEU A 236 -13.39 -13.13 13.23
N ARG A 237 -13.17 -12.80 11.97
CA ARG A 237 -14.01 -13.22 10.83
C ARG A 237 -13.13 -13.89 9.80
N SER A 238 -13.45 -15.12 9.41
CA SER A 238 -12.67 -15.93 8.45
C SER A 238 -12.79 -15.42 7.02
N ASN A 239 -13.94 -14.87 6.67
CA ASN A 239 -14.19 -14.13 5.45
C ASN A 239 -14.79 -12.78 5.80
N ASN A 240 -14.36 -11.77 5.07
CA ASN A 240 -15.05 -10.49 5.08
C ASN A 240 -16.03 -10.56 3.90
N VAL A 241 -17.33 -10.53 4.17
CA VAL A 241 -18.41 -10.43 3.15
C VAL A 241 -18.18 -9.24 2.19
N MET A 242 -17.23 -8.35 2.52
CA MET A 242 -16.70 -7.25 1.71
C MET A 242 -16.21 -7.58 0.29
N THR A 243 -16.10 -8.84 -0.14
CA THR A 243 -15.86 -9.11 -1.57
C THR A 243 -16.73 -10.24 -2.07
N SER A 244 -17.83 -9.90 -2.75
CA SER A 244 -18.24 -10.75 -3.86
C SER A 244 -17.01 -10.93 -4.78
N ARG A 245 -16.81 -12.14 -5.30
CA ARG A 245 -15.76 -12.39 -6.32
C ARG A 245 -16.07 -11.61 -7.61
N GLU A 246 -17.29 -11.09 -7.73
CA GLU A 246 -17.77 -10.28 -8.82
C GLU A 246 -16.96 -8.97 -8.93
N GLY A 247 -16.56 -8.64 -10.16
CA GLY A 247 -15.82 -7.42 -10.45
C GLY A 247 -14.32 -7.45 -10.17
N ARG A 248 -13.71 -8.59 -9.86
CA ARG A 248 -12.24 -8.72 -9.84
C ARG A 248 -11.67 -8.72 -11.27
N PRO A 249 -10.67 -7.88 -11.60
CA PRO A 249 -10.05 -7.88 -12.92
C PRO A 249 -9.27 -9.16 -13.19
N PHE A 250 -9.23 -9.58 -14.45
CA PHE A 250 -8.28 -10.59 -14.93
C PHE A 250 -6.84 -10.17 -14.58
N ARG A 251 -6.00 -11.17 -14.27
CA ARG A 251 -4.57 -11.00 -14.02
C ARG A 251 -3.83 -12.20 -14.58
N PHE A 252 -2.92 -11.95 -15.52
CA PHE A 252 -2.01 -12.96 -16.05
C PHE A 252 -1.18 -13.61 -14.94
N GLN A 253 -1.01 -14.93 -14.95
CA GLN A 253 -0.09 -15.64 -14.05
C GLN A 253 1.11 -16.15 -14.85
N ALA A 254 2.31 -15.72 -14.48
CA ALA A 254 3.53 -16.08 -15.20
C ALA A 254 3.84 -17.58 -15.14
N SER A 255 3.33 -18.28 -14.11
CA SER A 255 3.44 -19.73 -13.98
C SER A 255 2.76 -20.48 -15.13
N TRP A 256 1.75 -19.89 -15.80
CA TRP A 256 1.09 -20.54 -16.94
C TRP A 256 2.05 -20.82 -18.10
N PHE A 257 3.05 -19.95 -18.31
CA PHE A 257 4.06 -20.13 -19.36
C PHE A 257 4.88 -21.41 -19.21
N THR A 258 4.99 -21.95 -18.00
CA THR A 258 5.75 -23.19 -17.74
C THR A 258 5.02 -24.45 -18.22
N HIS A 259 3.73 -24.34 -18.56
CA HIS A 259 2.95 -25.46 -19.07
C HIS A 259 3.10 -25.55 -20.59
N THR A 260 3.34 -26.75 -21.12
CA THR A 260 3.61 -27.01 -22.55
C THR A 260 2.56 -26.45 -23.49
N ASP A 261 1.29 -26.52 -23.07
CA ASP A 261 0.14 -26.16 -23.92
C ASP A 261 -0.17 -24.65 -23.92
N TYR A 262 0.41 -23.88 -22.99
CA TYR A 262 0.09 -22.45 -22.87
C TYR A 262 0.73 -21.60 -23.97
N PRO A 263 2.02 -21.76 -24.34
CA PRO A 263 2.59 -21.00 -25.45
C PRO A 263 1.89 -21.21 -26.81
N PRO A 264 1.56 -22.46 -27.23
CA PRO A 264 0.73 -22.68 -28.42
C PRO A 264 -0.63 -21.99 -28.33
N LEU A 265 -1.32 -22.08 -27.19
CA LEU A 265 -2.61 -21.40 -26.98
C LEU A 265 -2.51 -19.89 -27.21
N VAL A 266 -1.47 -19.23 -26.69
CA VAL A 266 -1.27 -17.79 -26.90
C VAL A 266 -0.99 -17.50 -28.38
N LYS A 267 -0.13 -18.29 -29.02
CA LYS A 267 0.22 -18.13 -30.43
C LYS A 267 -1.02 -18.26 -31.32
N ASP A 268 -1.77 -19.34 -31.19
CA ASP A 268 -2.93 -19.64 -32.03
C ASP A 268 -4.05 -18.60 -31.81
N THR A 269 -4.31 -18.25 -30.55
CA THR A 269 -5.32 -17.23 -30.21
C THR A 269 -4.95 -15.88 -30.81
N TRP A 270 -3.66 -15.49 -30.73
CA TRP A 270 -3.19 -14.22 -31.27
C TRP A 270 -3.23 -14.20 -32.81
N THR A 271 -2.86 -15.29 -33.47
CA THR A 271 -2.87 -15.37 -34.94
C THR A 271 -4.26 -15.43 -35.55
N ASN A 272 -5.24 -15.99 -34.84
CA ASN A 272 -6.63 -16.09 -35.33
C ASN A 272 -7.40 -14.77 -35.17
N GLU A 273 -7.07 -13.97 -34.17
CA GLU A 273 -7.73 -12.70 -33.85
C GLU A 273 -6.94 -11.47 -34.36
N ARG A 274 -6.25 -11.60 -35.51
CA ARG A 274 -5.42 -10.52 -36.08
C ARG A 274 -6.26 -9.23 -36.26
N GLY A 275 -5.83 -8.14 -35.62
CA GLY A 275 -6.56 -6.89 -35.61
C GLY A 275 -6.08 -5.92 -34.51
N SER A 276 -7.01 -5.29 -33.78
CA SER A 276 -6.67 -4.40 -32.66
C SER A 276 -5.99 -5.19 -31.53
N ILE A 277 -4.83 -4.71 -31.09
CA ILE A 277 -4.09 -5.27 -29.94
C ILE A 277 -4.97 -5.42 -28.70
N ALA A 278 -5.91 -4.49 -28.47
CA ALA A 278 -6.82 -4.56 -27.33
C ALA A 278 -7.71 -5.79 -27.40
N ARG A 279 -8.23 -6.14 -28.60
CA ARG A 279 -9.04 -7.35 -28.83
C ARG A 279 -8.21 -8.61 -28.71
N CYS A 280 -7.01 -8.65 -29.31
CA CYS A 280 -6.13 -9.80 -29.19
C CYS A 280 -5.80 -10.12 -27.72
N LEU A 281 -5.47 -9.10 -26.92
CA LEU A 281 -5.23 -9.25 -25.48
C LEU A 281 -6.50 -9.72 -24.74
N GLN A 282 -7.67 -9.20 -25.09
CA GLN A 282 -8.94 -9.64 -24.50
C GLN A 282 -9.22 -11.12 -24.78
N SER A 283 -9.05 -11.57 -26.02
CA SER A 283 -9.22 -12.97 -26.40
C SER A 283 -8.21 -13.88 -25.70
N VAL A 284 -6.93 -13.47 -25.63
CA VAL A 284 -5.91 -14.21 -24.86
C VAL A 284 -6.27 -14.25 -23.37
N ALA A 285 -6.79 -13.18 -22.79
CA ALA A 285 -7.22 -13.16 -21.38
C ALA A 285 -8.36 -14.15 -21.12
N GLN A 286 -9.35 -14.20 -22.02
CA GLN A 286 -10.44 -15.17 -21.94
C GLN A 286 -9.92 -16.60 -22.04
N LYS A 287 -9.13 -16.91 -23.08
CA LYS A 287 -8.55 -18.25 -23.28
C LYS A 287 -7.60 -18.67 -22.16
N SER A 288 -6.86 -17.73 -21.59
CA SER A 288 -6.04 -17.98 -20.40
C SER A 288 -6.87 -18.31 -19.16
N THR A 289 -8.05 -17.72 -19.03
CA THR A 289 -8.97 -18.01 -17.92
C THR A 289 -9.59 -19.40 -18.08
N GLU A 290 -10.02 -19.75 -19.30
CA GLU A 290 -10.48 -21.11 -19.65
C GLU A 290 -9.38 -22.15 -19.39
N PHE A 291 -8.15 -21.89 -19.87
CA PHE A 291 -6.98 -22.73 -19.63
C PHE A 291 -6.68 -22.92 -18.14
N ASN A 292 -6.72 -21.85 -17.36
CA ASN A 292 -6.46 -21.94 -15.92
C ASN A 292 -7.47 -22.85 -15.21
N ASN A 293 -8.74 -22.80 -15.61
CA ASN A 293 -9.81 -23.56 -14.98
C ASN A 293 -9.83 -25.02 -15.43
N ASN A 294 -9.57 -25.28 -16.72
CA ASN A 294 -9.77 -26.59 -17.32
C ASN A 294 -8.49 -27.43 -17.46
N VAL A 295 -7.32 -26.78 -17.56
CA VAL A 295 -6.04 -27.45 -17.87
C VAL A 295 -5.01 -27.23 -16.76
N PHE A 296 -4.65 -25.98 -16.46
CA PHE A 296 -3.58 -25.68 -15.50
C PHE A 296 -3.95 -26.07 -14.06
N GLY A 297 -5.20 -25.82 -13.68
CA GLY A 297 -5.76 -26.15 -12.38
C GLY A 297 -5.15 -25.40 -11.20
N ASN A 298 -5.41 -25.90 -9.99
CA ASN A 298 -4.87 -25.35 -8.76
C ASN A 298 -3.50 -25.98 -8.44
N ILE A 299 -2.44 -25.16 -8.44
CA ILE A 299 -1.05 -25.57 -8.15
C ILE A 299 -0.96 -26.35 -6.83
N PHE A 300 -1.63 -25.87 -5.77
CA PHE A 300 -1.54 -26.47 -4.44
C PHE A 300 -2.25 -27.82 -4.35
N THR A 301 -3.36 -27.98 -5.07
CA THR A 301 -4.07 -29.27 -5.17
C THR A 301 -3.22 -30.28 -5.92
N ARG A 302 -2.70 -29.90 -7.11
CA ARG A 302 -1.83 -30.75 -7.92
C ARG A 302 -0.59 -31.20 -7.16
N LYS A 303 0.03 -30.29 -6.40
CA LYS A 303 1.17 -30.60 -5.52
C LYS A 303 0.84 -31.73 -4.53
N LYS A 304 -0.28 -31.60 -3.81
CA LYS A 304 -0.72 -32.60 -2.82
C LYS A 304 -1.02 -33.96 -3.47
N GLU A 305 -1.61 -33.97 -4.66
CA GLU A 305 -1.91 -35.18 -5.43
C GLU A 305 -0.62 -35.89 -5.87
N VAL A 306 0.35 -35.17 -6.43
CA VAL A 306 1.64 -35.73 -6.83
C VAL A 306 2.43 -36.25 -5.62
N GLU A 307 2.44 -35.52 -4.49
CA GLU A 307 3.05 -36.00 -3.23
C GLU A 307 2.38 -37.27 -2.69
N ALA A 308 1.05 -37.38 -2.79
CA ALA A 308 0.34 -38.59 -2.40
C ALA A 308 0.71 -39.78 -3.29
N ARG A 309 0.79 -39.56 -4.62
CA ARG A 309 1.21 -40.59 -5.59
C ARG A 309 2.66 -41.02 -5.38
N LEU A 310 3.58 -40.08 -5.19
CA LEU A 310 4.99 -40.36 -4.89
C LEU A 310 5.13 -41.22 -3.63
N ARG A 311 4.43 -40.86 -2.54
CA ARG A 311 4.43 -41.68 -1.31
C ARG A 311 3.91 -43.09 -1.55
N GLY A 312 2.85 -43.23 -2.34
CA GLY A 312 2.32 -44.55 -2.70
C GLY A 312 3.31 -45.41 -3.49
N VAL A 313 3.96 -44.82 -4.51
CA VAL A 313 4.97 -45.50 -5.34
C VAL A 313 6.21 -45.88 -4.52
N GLN A 314 6.71 -44.98 -3.66
CA GLN A 314 7.87 -45.25 -2.82
C GLN A 314 7.60 -46.38 -1.81
N ARG A 315 6.43 -46.39 -1.16
CA ARG A 315 6.02 -47.50 -0.27
C ARG A 315 5.88 -48.84 -1.00
N ALA A 316 5.40 -48.83 -2.24
CA ALA A 316 5.35 -50.04 -3.04
C ALA A 316 6.76 -50.54 -3.41
N LEU A 317 7.68 -49.63 -3.74
CA LEU A 317 9.08 -49.95 -4.05
C LEU A 317 9.89 -50.46 -2.84
N GLU A 318 9.48 -50.15 -1.60
CA GLU A 318 10.07 -50.75 -0.39
C GLU A 318 9.85 -52.26 -0.31
N ASN A 319 8.80 -52.78 -0.97
CA ASN A 319 8.39 -54.18 -0.88
C ASN A 319 8.57 -54.95 -2.21
N ILE A 320 8.70 -54.26 -3.34
CA ILE A 320 8.72 -54.85 -4.68
C ILE A 320 9.67 -54.07 -5.60
N ASP A 321 10.62 -54.77 -6.24
CA ASP A 321 11.43 -54.20 -7.31
C ASP A 321 10.64 -54.16 -8.63
N SER A 322 10.31 -52.96 -9.11
CA SER A 322 9.56 -52.77 -10.35
C SER A 322 10.10 -51.62 -11.18
N ALA A 323 10.60 -51.95 -12.38
CA ALA A 323 11.09 -50.95 -13.35
C ALA A 323 10.01 -49.93 -13.75
N ASN A 324 8.74 -50.37 -13.82
CA ASN A 324 7.62 -49.49 -14.13
C ASN A 324 7.35 -48.49 -13.00
N LEU A 325 7.45 -48.92 -11.74
CA LEU A 325 7.30 -48.04 -10.58
C LEU A 325 8.48 -47.07 -10.45
N LEU A 326 9.71 -47.50 -10.75
CA LEU A 326 10.89 -46.62 -10.80
C LEU A 326 10.75 -45.55 -11.89
N ARG A 327 10.24 -45.91 -13.08
CA ARG A 327 9.95 -44.95 -14.15
C ARG A 327 8.86 -43.97 -13.72
N LEU A 328 7.76 -44.46 -13.15
CA LEU A 328 6.68 -43.61 -12.65
C LEU A 328 7.16 -42.67 -11.54
N GLN A 329 8.01 -43.13 -10.62
CA GLN A 329 8.62 -42.29 -9.60
C GLN A 329 9.45 -41.16 -10.24
N LYS A 330 10.27 -41.48 -11.23
CA LYS A 330 11.07 -40.48 -11.96
C LYS A 330 10.18 -39.42 -12.63
N ASP A 331 9.13 -39.86 -13.31
CA ASP A 331 8.18 -38.97 -13.99
C ASP A 331 7.44 -38.07 -12.99
N LEU A 332 7.00 -38.62 -11.85
CA LEU A 332 6.35 -37.87 -10.78
C LEU A 332 7.30 -36.88 -10.09
N LEU A 333 8.59 -37.21 -9.93
CA LEU A 333 9.59 -36.29 -9.37
C LEU A 333 9.81 -35.09 -10.30
N ILE A 334 9.88 -35.32 -11.62
CA ILE A 334 9.98 -34.25 -12.61
C ILE A 334 8.72 -33.37 -12.58
N GLU A 335 7.53 -33.98 -12.51
CA GLU A 335 6.27 -33.25 -12.36
C GLU A 335 6.24 -32.42 -11.07
N TYR A 336 6.70 -32.99 -9.95
CA TYR A 336 6.78 -32.31 -8.66
C TYR A 336 7.70 -31.08 -8.71
N ASP A 337 8.90 -31.22 -9.28
CA ASP A 337 9.84 -30.11 -9.45
C ASP A 337 9.27 -28.97 -10.31
N ASN A 338 8.53 -29.32 -11.38
CA ASN A 338 7.83 -28.34 -12.20
C ASN A 338 6.73 -27.61 -11.41
N ILE A 339 5.96 -28.32 -10.58
CA ILE A 339 4.94 -27.72 -9.70
C ILE A 339 5.59 -26.80 -8.66
N LEU A 340 6.72 -27.18 -8.07
CA LEU A 340 7.46 -26.33 -7.13
C LEU A 340 7.92 -25.03 -7.80
N PHE A 341 8.42 -25.10 -9.03
CA PHE A 341 8.81 -23.92 -9.80
C PHE A 341 7.61 -23.02 -10.15
N GLN A 342 6.45 -23.63 -10.49
CA GLN A 342 5.19 -22.90 -10.69
C GLN A 342 4.74 -22.16 -9.44
N GLU A 343 4.78 -22.83 -8.29
CA GLU A 343 4.43 -22.27 -6.98
C GLU A 343 5.34 -21.09 -6.61
N GLU A 344 6.66 -21.26 -6.78
CA GLU A 344 7.65 -20.21 -6.54
C GLU A 344 7.38 -18.98 -7.43
N THR A 345 7.18 -19.20 -8.73
CA THR A 345 6.87 -18.14 -9.70
C THR A 345 5.60 -17.38 -9.32
N PHE A 346 4.55 -18.10 -8.91
CA PHE A 346 3.28 -17.53 -8.48
C PHE A 346 3.44 -16.62 -7.26
N TRP A 347 4.19 -17.06 -6.24
CA TRP A 347 4.40 -16.25 -5.03
C TRP A 347 5.37 -15.09 -5.25
N PHE A 348 6.42 -15.29 -6.03
CA PHE A 348 7.34 -14.23 -6.45
C PHE A 348 6.58 -13.11 -7.19
N GLN A 349 5.72 -13.49 -8.13
CA GLN A 349 4.87 -12.54 -8.84
C GLN A 349 3.94 -11.77 -7.90
N LYS A 350 3.36 -12.42 -6.87
CA LYS A 350 2.42 -11.78 -5.94
C LYS A 350 3.08 -10.88 -4.90
N SER A 351 4.24 -11.26 -4.38
CA SER A 351 4.96 -10.50 -3.34
C SER A 351 5.45 -9.14 -3.82
N ARG A 352 5.78 -9.04 -5.12
CA ARG A 352 6.38 -7.86 -5.78
C ARG A 352 7.77 -7.50 -5.23
N GLU A 353 8.44 -8.43 -4.56
CA GLU A 353 9.79 -8.24 -4.04
C GLU A 353 10.85 -8.32 -5.13
N GLN A 354 11.94 -7.56 -4.97
CA GLN A 354 13.05 -7.52 -5.94
C GLN A 354 14.32 -8.21 -5.45
N TRP A 355 14.34 -8.60 -4.17
CA TRP A 355 15.52 -9.09 -3.47
C TRP A 355 15.45 -10.60 -3.29
N ILE A 356 15.96 -11.33 -4.26
CA ILE A 356 16.65 -12.61 -4.06
C ILE A 356 17.81 -12.63 -5.05
N LYS A 357 19.01 -12.30 -4.58
CA LYS A 357 20.25 -12.51 -5.34
C LYS A 357 21.05 -13.72 -4.82
N LEU A 358 20.60 -14.40 -3.77
CA LEU A 358 21.29 -15.56 -3.19
C LEU A 358 20.27 -16.61 -2.73
N GLY A 359 20.51 -17.86 -3.11
CA GLY A 359 19.52 -18.92 -3.29
C GLY A 359 18.88 -19.47 -2.01
N SER A 360 17.56 -19.48 -2.00
CA SER A 360 16.70 -20.58 -1.53
C SER A 360 15.29 -20.33 -2.07
N ARG A 361 14.57 -21.38 -2.48
CA ARG A 361 13.18 -21.33 -2.95
C ARG A 361 12.22 -21.01 -1.78
N ASN A 362 12.32 -19.81 -1.20
CA ASN A 362 11.61 -19.45 0.02
C ASN A 362 10.20 -18.90 -0.27
N THR A 363 9.26 -19.80 -0.60
CA THR A 363 7.85 -19.46 -0.82
C THR A 363 7.19 -18.86 0.43
N SER A 364 7.58 -19.29 1.63
CA SER A 364 7.10 -18.75 2.92
C SER A 364 7.36 -17.26 3.06
N PHE A 365 8.56 -16.79 2.72
CA PHE A 365 8.93 -15.37 2.75
C PHE A 365 8.06 -14.55 1.80
N PHE A 366 7.95 -14.97 0.54
CA PHE A 366 7.11 -14.28 -0.45
C PHE A 366 5.64 -14.23 -0.04
N HIS A 367 5.16 -15.30 0.62
CA HIS A 367 3.81 -15.36 1.15
C HIS A 367 3.59 -14.38 2.31
N ALA A 368 4.47 -14.39 3.31
CA ALA A 368 4.43 -13.47 4.45
C ALA A 368 4.43 -12.01 3.98
N GLN A 369 5.31 -11.66 3.03
CA GLN A 369 5.34 -10.34 2.42
C GLN A 369 4.06 -9.99 1.68
N THR A 370 3.47 -10.94 0.94
CA THR A 370 2.17 -10.74 0.28
C THR A 370 1.08 -10.42 1.30
N ILE A 371 1.05 -11.13 2.44
CA ILE A 371 0.08 -10.90 3.51
C ILE A 371 0.26 -9.51 4.14
N ILE A 372 1.49 -9.16 4.54
CA ILE A 372 1.81 -7.84 5.12
C ILE A 372 1.35 -6.72 4.18
N ARG A 373 1.60 -6.90 2.88
CA ARG A 373 1.24 -5.92 1.85
C ARG A 373 -0.27 -5.82 1.63
N ARG A 374 -1.00 -6.95 1.62
CA ARG A 374 -2.47 -6.97 1.54
C ARG A 374 -3.09 -6.27 2.75
N LYS A 375 -2.62 -6.60 3.95
CA LYS A 375 -3.06 -5.96 5.20
C LYS A 375 -2.84 -4.46 5.19
N ARG A 376 -1.66 -4.01 4.73
CA ARG A 376 -1.35 -2.58 4.63
C ARG A 376 -2.23 -1.84 3.62
N ASN A 377 -2.62 -2.50 2.53
CA ASN A 377 -3.38 -1.86 1.45
C ASN A 377 -4.90 -1.95 1.62
N LYS A 378 -5.40 -2.83 2.49
CA LYS A 378 -6.85 -2.99 2.75
C LYS A 378 -7.35 -1.80 3.56
N ILE A 379 -8.39 -1.14 3.05
CA ILE A 379 -9.01 0.00 3.71
C ILE A 379 -10.19 -0.53 4.53
N HIS A 380 -10.03 -0.53 5.86
CA HIS A 380 -11.00 -1.08 6.80
C HIS A 380 -12.03 -0.05 7.31
N GLY A 381 -11.68 1.23 7.26
CA GLY A 381 -12.54 2.31 7.74
C GLY A 381 -12.02 3.68 7.31
N ILE A 382 -12.93 4.64 7.15
CA ILE A 382 -12.62 6.01 6.77
C ILE A 382 -13.44 6.98 7.61
N LYS A 383 -12.88 8.13 7.95
CA LYS A 383 -13.60 9.23 8.59
C LYS A 383 -14.28 10.05 7.50
N LEU A 384 -15.60 10.12 7.54
CA LEU A 384 -16.43 10.89 6.62
C LEU A 384 -16.31 12.40 6.87
N GLN A 385 -16.84 13.21 5.96
CA GLN A 385 -16.84 14.68 6.09
C GLN A 385 -17.62 15.15 7.33
N THR A 386 -18.65 14.40 7.74
CA THR A 386 -19.43 14.64 8.96
C THR A 386 -18.59 14.51 10.25
N GLY A 387 -17.41 13.91 10.16
CA GLY A 387 -16.54 13.65 11.30
C GLY A 387 -16.75 12.27 11.92
N GLU A 388 -17.68 11.46 11.41
CA GLU A 388 -17.93 10.10 11.89
C GLU A 388 -17.06 9.06 11.19
N TRP A 389 -16.82 7.93 11.85
CA TRP A 389 -16.13 6.79 11.26
C TRP A 389 -17.11 5.90 10.51
N CYS A 390 -16.85 5.66 9.23
CA CYS A 390 -17.55 4.69 8.41
C CYS A 390 -16.69 3.43 8.25
N THR A 391 -17.31 2.28 8.50
CA THR A 391 -16.75 0.94 8.27
C THR A 391 -17.65 0.11 7.35
N ASP A 392 -18.72 0.70 6.83
CA ASP A 392 -19.64 0.04 5.90
C ASP A 392 -18.98 -0.10 4.52
N PRO A 393 -18.88 -1.32 3.95
CA PRO A 393 -18.13 -1.58 2.72
C PRO A 393 -18.64 -0.80 1.51
N ASP A 394 -19.95 -0.78 1.32
CA ASP A 394 -20.61 -0.25 0.11
C ASP A 394 -20.70 1.26 0.17
N LEU A 395 -20.99 1.81 1.36
CA LEU A 395 -20.92 3.24 1.60
C LEU A 395 -19.48 3.75 1.42
N MET A 396 -18.48 3.07 1.97
CA MET A 396 -17.08 3.46 1.76
C MET A 396 -16.68 3.41 0.28
N LYS A 397 -17.12 2.39 -0.47
CA LYS A 397 -16.88 2.27 -1.92
C LYS A 397 -17.48 3.45 -2.68
N THR A 398 -18.71 3.82 -2.36
CA THR A 398 -19.45 4.94 -2.95
C THR A 398 -18.78 6.28 -2.63
N GLU A 399 -18.44 6.50 -1.36
CA GLU A 399 -17.75 7.71 -0.90
C GLU A 399 -16.36 7.86 -1.52
N ALA A 400 -15.63 6.75 -1.70
CA ALA A 400 -14.37 6.76 -2.41
C ALA A 400 -14.55 7.18 -3.88
N LEU A 401 -15.53 6.60 -4.57
CA LEU A 401 -15.86 6.96 -5.95
C LEU A 401 -16.18 8.45 -6.06
N ASN A 402 -17.08 8.97 -5.22
CA ASN A 402 -17.47 10.38 -5.21
C ASN A 402 -16.27 11.31 -4.97
N PHE A 403 -15.44 11.01 -3.97
CA PHE A 403 -14.27 11.83 -3.64
C PHE A 403 -13.26 11.91 -4.79
N PHE A 404 -12.93 10.78 -5.42
CA PHE A 404 -11.95 10.76 -6.51
C PHE A 404 -12.55 11.28 -7.83
N LYS A 405 -13.84 11.08 -8.07
CA LYS A 405 -14.55 11.70 -9.19
C LYS A 405 -14.51 13.23 -9.08
N ASP A 406 -14.82 13.80 -7.91
CA ASP A 406 -14.65 15.24 -7.68
C ASP A 406 -13.20 15.68 -7.90
N LEU A 407 -12.23 14.94 -7.36
CA LEU A 407 -10.81 15.27 -7.54
C LEU A 407 -10.38 15.35 -9.01
N PHE A 408 -10.78 14.40 -9.84
CA PHE A 408 -10.33 14.31 -11.24
C PHE A 408 -11.25 15.00 -12.26
N CYS A 409 -12.49 15.33 -11.89
CA CYS A 409 -13.48 15.88 -12.81
C CYS A 409 -13.87 17.34 -12.51
N ASN A 410 -13.58 17.86 -11.31
CA ASN A 410 -13.97 19.21 -10.92
C ASN A 410 -12.99 20.26 -11.49
N THR A 411 -13.27 20.76 -12.69
CA THR A 411 -12.49 21.82 -13.36
C THR A 411 -12.89 23.20 -12.85
N GLN A 412 -11.89 23.99 -12.41
CA GLN A 412 -12.07 25.42 -12.16
C GLN A 412 -12.01 26.18 -13.49
N GLN A 413 -12.57 27.40 -13.52
CA GLN A 413 -12.31 28.31 -14.64
C GLN A 413 -10.84 28.72 -14.59
N VAL A 414 -10.10 28.32 -15.61
CA VAL A 414 -8.68 28.61 -15.78
C VAL A 414 -8.57 29.78 -16.76
N SER A 415 -7.81 30.82 -16.40
CA SER A 415 -7.55 31.94 -17.31
C SER A 415 -6.71 31.48 -18.50
N THR A 416 -7.13 31.84 -19.71
CA THR A 416 -6.37 31.53 -20.91
C THR A 416 -5.19 32.47 -21.03
N THR A 417 -3.99 31.87 -21.12
CA THR A 417 -2.71 32.47 -21.53
C THR A 417 -2.15 33.60 -20.66
N SER A 418 -0.89 33.45 -20.27
CA SER A 418 -0.05 34.53 -19.75
C SER A 418 1.14 34.66 -20.68
N ASP A 419 1.30 35.76 -21.40
CA ASP A 419 2.45 35.98 -22.31
C ASP A 419 3.77 36.28 -21.56
N GLU A 420 3.71 36.40 -20.23
CA GLU A 420 4.83 36.84 -19.40
C GLU A 420 5.88 35.76 -19.07
N ASP A 421 5.61 34.47 -19.29
CA ASP A 421 6.50 33.37 -18.95
C ASP A 421 7.27 32.84 -20.17
N VAL A 422 8.39 33.49 -20.45
CA VAL A 422 9.36 33.07 -21.47
C VAL A 422 10.15 31.85 -20.97
N VAL A 423 10.11 30.75 -21.73
CA VAL A 423 10.83 29.50 -21.43
C VAL A 423 11.90 29.23 -22.49
N ILE A 424 12.89 28.41 -22.15
CA ILE A 424 13.84 27.88 -23.13
C ILE A 424 13.15 26.72 -23.87
N THR A 425 13.20 26.75 -25.19
CA THR A 425 12.45 25.83 -26.05
C THR A 425 13.34 24.74 -26.63
N LEU A 426 12.70 23.68 -27.14
CA LEU A 426 13.39 22.68 -27.96
C LEU A 426 13.94 23.32 -29.24
N ASP A 427 15.15 22.91 -29.62
CA ASP A 427 15.79 23.28 -30.88
C ASP A 427 15.32 22.36 -32.04
N GLU A 428 15.71 22.71 -33.27
CA GLU A 428 15.32 21.97 -34.47
C GLU A 428 15.82 20.52 -34.44
N PHE A 429 17.01 20.29 -33.87
CA PHE A 429 17.57 18.95 -33.75
C PHE A 429 16.72 18.08 -32.81
N ALA A 430 16.38 18.57 -31.62
CA ALA A 430 15.52 17.86 -30.67
C ALA A 430 14.13 17.59 -31.24
N ILE A 431 13.56 18.56 -31.97
CA ILE A 431 12.29 18.41 -32.69
C ILE A 431 12.39 17.27 -33.70
N SER A 432 13.45 17.24 -34.51
CA SER A 432 13.67 16.20 -35.50
C SER A 432 13.76 14.81 -34.86
N GLU A 433 14.45 14.66 -33.73
CA GLU A 433 14.55 13.38 -33.00
C GLU A 433 13.21 12.92 -32.43
N LEU A 434 12.40 13.84 -31.90
CA LEU A 434 11.10 13.50 -31.33
C LEU A 434 10.13 12.93 -32.38
N VAL A 435 10.16 13.43 -33.62
CA VAL A 435 9.24 13.03 -34.70
C VAL A 435 9.74 11.87 -35.57
N LYS A 436 10.96 11.35 -35.34
CA LYS A 436 11.50 10.24 -36.14
C LYS A 436 10.53 9.05 -36.22
N PRO A 437 10.46 8.32 -37.35
CA PRO A 437 9.70 7.08 -37.40
C PRO A 437 10.15 6.09 -36.31
N VAL A 438 9.19 5.49 -35.60
CA VAL A 438 9.50 4.53 -34.51
C VAL A 438 10.00 3.21 -35.09
N THR A 439 11.13 2.74 -34.59
CA THR A 439 11.73 1.47 -35.03
C THR A 439 11.30 0.30 -34.15
N LYS A 440 11.32 -0.93 -34.69
CA LYS A 440 11.03 -2.15 -33.89
C LYS A 440 12.03 -2.34 -32.75
N ALA A 441 13.29 -1.97 -32.97
CA ALA A 441 14.35 -2.00 -31.96
C ALA A 441 14.04 -1.08 -30.77
N GLU A 442 13.58 0.14 -31.04
CA GLU A 442 13.20 1.12 -30.01
C GLU A 442 12.04 0.60 -29.13
N VAL A 443 11.02 -0.02 -29.75
CA VAL A 443 9.90 -0.64 -29.01
C VAL A 443 10.39 -1.82 -28.16
N HIS A 444 11.27 -2.66 -28.71
CA HIS A 444 11.84 -3.79 -28.01
C HIS A 444 12.69 -3.36 -26.80
N GLU A 445 13.57 -2.36 -26.95
CA GLU A 445 14.39 -1.81 -25.88
C GLU A 445 13.53 -1.14 -24.78
N ALA A 446 12.49 -0.41 -25.18
CA ALA A 446 11.53 0.18 -24.24
C ALA A 446 10.83 -0.91 -23.40
N LEU A 447 10.43 -2.02 -24.02
CA LEU A 447 9.83 -3.17 -23.35
C LEU A 447 10.84 -3.87 -22.42
N MET A 448 12.05 -4.17 -22.91
CA MET A 448 13.08 -4.90 -22.16
C MET A 448 13.53 -4.14 -20.92
N SER A 449 13.60 -2.81 -21.00
CA SER A 449 13.89 -1.95 -19.85
C SER A 449 12.74 -1.82 -18.84
N MET A 450 11.54 -2.38 -19.09
CA MET A 450 10.46 -2.45 -18.09
C MET A 450 10.72 -3.55 -17.07
N LYS A 451 10.40 -3.30 -15.80
CA LYS A 451 10.45 -4.33 -14.75
C LYS A 451 9.34 -5.37 -14.99
N SER A 452 9.73 -6.64 -15.16
CA SER A 452 8.88 -7.72 -15.67
C SER A 452 7.59 -7.96 -14.87
N TYR A 453 7.65 -7.95 -13.53
CA TYR A 453 6.53 -8.28 -12.65
C TYR A 453 5.86 -7.05 -12.01
N LYS A 454 5.81 -5.92 -12.72
CA LYS A 454 5.06 -4.73 -12.25
C LYS A 454 3.55 -4.92 -12.42
N ALA A 455 2.77 -4.30 -11.53
CA ALA A 455 1.31 -4.44 -11.51
C ALA A 455 0.70 -4.05 -12.88
N PRO A 456 -0.21 -4.86 -13.43
CA PRO A 456 -0.77 -4.61 -14.76
C PRO A 456 -1.95 -3.62 -14.72
N GLY A 457 -2.31 -3.11 -15.90
CA GLY A 457 -3.49 -2.26 -16.07
C GLY A 457 -4.81 -3.05 -16.05
N PRO A 458 -5.90 -2.45 -16.55
CA PRO A 458 -7.19 -3.13 -16.74
C PRO A 458 -7.12 -4.42 -17.56
N ASP A 459 -6.22 -4.50 -18.54
CA ASP A 459 -6.01 -5.66 -19.41
C ASP A 459 -5.48 -6.90 -18.67
N GLY A 460 -4.93 -6.72 -17.46
CA GLY A 460 -4.38 -7.79 -16.64
C GLY A 460 -3.00 -8.32 -17.04
N PHE A 461 -2.37 -7.80 -18.10
CA PHE A 461 -1.07 -8.29 -18.60
C PHE A 461 0.12 -7.49 -18.09
N GLN A 462 1.13 -8.22 -17.62
CA GLN A 462 2.36 -7.64 -17.09
C GLN A 462 3.45 -7.57 -18.15
N PRO A 463 4.49 -6.72 -18.00
CA PRO A 463 5.58 -6.67 -18.97
C PRO A 463 6.25 -8.03 -19.26
N ILE A 464 6.29 -8.95 -18.29
CA ILE A 464 6.81 -10.31 -18.50
C ILE A 464 6.08 -11.07 -19.62
N PHE A 465 4.76 -10.89 -19.77
CA PHE A 465 3.99 -11.54 -20.84
C PHE A 465 4.51 -11.10 -22.21
N PHE A 466 4.62 -9.79 -22.42
CA PHE A 466 5.09 -9.24 -23.68
C PHE A 466 6.54 -9.61 -24.00
N LYS A 467 7.38 -9.78 -22.97
CA LYS A 467 8.77 -10.25 -23.14
C LYS A 467 8.85 -11.71 -23.55
N LEU A 468 8.05 -12.58 -22.93
CA LEU A 468 8.05 -14.01 -23.21
C LEU A 468 7.49 -14.32 -24.60
N PHE A 469 6.53 -13.52 -25.07
CA PHE A 469 5.84 -13.73 -26.35
C PHE A 469 6.24 -12.73 -27.43
N TRP A 470 7.39 -12.05 -27.29
CA TRP A 470 7.83 -11.02 -28.23
C TRP A 470 7.92 -11.54 -29.67
N ASP A 471 8.38 -12.78 -29.86
CA ASP A 471 8.50 -13.38 -31.19
C ASP A 471 7.14 -13.59 -31.89
N VAL A 472 6.05 -13.66 -31.10
CA VAL A 472 4.69 -13.81 -31.60
C VAL A 472 4.01 -12.45 -31.82
N ILE A 473 4.14 -11.54 -30.85
CA ILE A 473 3.34 -10.30 -30.80
C ILE A 473 4.12 -9.05 -31.21
N GLY A 474 5.45 -9.15 -31.34
CA GLY A 474 6.35 -7.99 -31.42
C GLY A 474 6.16 -7.13 -32.65
N ASP A 475 5.80 -7.75 -33.79
CA ASP A 475 5.47 -7.01 -35.02
C ASP A 475 4.20 -6.19 -34.88
N ASP A 476 3.13 -6.77 -34.32
CA ASP A 476 1.86 -6.06 -34.10
C ASP A 476 2.05 -4.92 -33.10
N MET A 477 2.78 -5.17 -32.01
CA MET A 477 3.13 -4.15 -31.02
C MET A 477 3.90 -2.98 -31.65
N TRP A 478 4.89 -3.27 -32.51
CA TRP A 478 5.64 -2.24 -33.21
C TRP A 478 4.76 -1.45 -34.18
N ASN A 479 3.97 -2.13 -35.02
CA ASN A 479 3.07 -1.48 -35.98
C ASN A 479 2.06 -0.56 -35.29
N PHE A 480 1.49 -1.00 -34.16
CA PHE A 480 0.59 -0.17 -33.37
C PHE A 480 1.28 1.08 -32.81
N VAL A 481 2.47 0.93 -32.20
CA VAL A 481 3.19 2.08 -31.64
C VAL A 481 3.62 3.04 -32.75
N LYS A 482 4.10 2.51 -33.88
CA LYS A 482 4.46 3.31 -35.06
C LYS A 482 3.26 4.13 -35.55
N ALA A 483 2.12 3.49 -35.77
CA ALA A 483 0.89 4.15 -36.19
C ALA A 483 0.41 5.19 -35.16
N ALA A 484 0.58 4.93 -33.86
CA ALA A 484 0.25 5.90 -32.83
C ALA A 484 1.08 7.20 -32.96
N PHE A 485 2.39 7.08 -33.20
CA PHE A 485 3.28 8.23 -33.40
C PHE A 485 2.98 8.98 -34.70
N GLU A 486 2.64 8.29 -35.78
CA GLU A 486 2.30 8.89 -37.07
C GLU A 486 0.96 9.63 -37.01
N ASN A 487 -0.06 9.03 -36.38
CA ASN A 487 -1.42 9.57 -36.35
C ASN A 487 -1.69 10.51 -35.17
N GLY A 488 -0.83 10.52 -34.16
CA GLY A 488 -1.07 11.23 -32.90
C GLY A 488 -2.27 10.70 -32.10
N SER A 489 -2.76 9.50 -32.41
CA SER A 489 -3.93 8.87 -31.78
C SER A 489 -3.88 7.35 -31.95
N TYR A 490 -4.63 6.62 -31.12
CA TYR A 490 -4.68 5.15 -31.10
C TYR A 490 -5.97 4.65 -30.44
N ASP A 491 -6.16 3.33 -30.32
CA ASP A 491 -7.36 2.76 -29.70
C ASP A 491 -7.55 3.27 -28.24
N PRO A 492 -8.65 3.97 -27.91
CA PRO A 492 -8.90 4.48 -26.55
C PRO A 492 -8.92 3.41 -25.46
N MET A 493 -9.21 2.14 -25.78
CA MET A 493 -9.17 1.04 -24.81
C MET A 493 -7.77 0.87 -24.19
N VAL A 494 -6.72 1.28 -24.89
CA VAL A 494 -5.35 1.24 -24.39
C VAL A 494 -5.13 2.24 -23.26
N CYS A 495 -5.90 3.33 -23.21
CA CYS A 495 -5.83 4.39 -22.19
C CYS A 495 -6.62 4.06 -20.90
N GLU A 496 -7.39 2.98 -20.87
CA GLU A 496 -8.09 2.55 -19.65
C GLU A 496 -7.11 2.38 -18.49
N THR A 497 -7.50 2.82 -17.30
CA THR A 497 -6.61 2.86 -16.14
C THR A 497 -7.33 2.39 -14.87
N LEU A 498 -6.66 1.52 -14.10
CA LEU A 498 -7.11 1.18 -12.74
C LEU A 498 -6.41 2.08 -11.72
N ILE A 499 -7.16 2.74 -10.85
CA ILE A 499 -6.63 3.53 -9.74
C ILE A 499 -6.57 2.67 -8.49
N VAL A 500 -5.37 2.47 -7.94
CA VAL A 500 -5.15 1.80 -6.66
C VAL A 500 -4.77 2.83 -5.60
N LEU A 501 -5.38 2.71 -4.42
CA LEU A 501 -5.13 3.63 -3.31
C LEU A 501 -3.99 3.09 -2.42
N LEU A 502 -2.87 3.81 -2.39
CA LEU A 502 -1.76 3.48 -1.50
C LEU A 502 -1.74 4.39 -0.26
N PRO A 503 -1.65 3.84 0.96
CA PRO A 503 -1.63 4.63 2.18
C PRO A 503 -0.40 5.55 2.29
N LYS A 504 -0.62 6.82 2.69
CA LYS A 504 0.42 7.75 3.11
C LYS A 504 0.68 7.56 4.61
N GLY A 505 1.87 7.09 4.98
CA GLY A 505 2.23 6.87 6.39
C GLY A 505 1.56 5.65 7.01
N GLU A 506 1.46 5.61 8.34
CA GLU A 506 0.94 4.47 9.11
C GLU A 506 -0.50 4.66 9.64
N SER A 507 -1.07 5.85 9.54
CA SER A 507 -2.41 6.15 10.08
C SER A 507 -3.24 6.96 9.09
N GLN A 508 -4.05 6.25 8.29
CA GLN A 508 -4.96 6.86 7.33
C GLN A 508 -6.30 7.09 8.02
N ARG A 509 -6.81 8.32 7.93
CA ARG A 509 -8.12 8.69 8.49
C ARG A 509 -9.08 9.13 7.41
N THR A 510 -8.60 9.74 6.34
CA THR A 510 -9.42 10.32 5.27
C THR A 510 -8.88 9.92 3.89
N PHE A 511 -9.68 10.09 2.84
CA PHE A 511 -9.23 9.81 1.46
C PHE A 511 -8.05 10.70 1.01
N LYS A 512 -7.78 11.81 1.70
CA LYS A 512 -6.60 12.66 1.47
C LYS A 512 -5.28 11.96 1.86
N ASP A 513 -5.38 10.97 2.75
CA ASP A 513 -4.26 10.18 3.26
C ASP A 513 -3.87 9.02 2.33
N PHE A 514 -4.47 8.93 1.15
CA PHE A 514 -4.11 7.95 0.13
C PHE A 514 -3.51 8.62 -1.11
N ARG A 515 -2.57 7.92 -1.76
CA ARG A 515 -2.05 8.26 -3.09
C ARG A 515 -2.82 7.43 -4.13
N PRO A 516 -3.53 8.06 -5.07
CA PRO A 516 -4.11 7.35 -6.20
C PRO A 516 -3.00 6.99 -7.19
N ILE A 517 -2.66 5.71 -7.32
CA ILE A 517 -1.70 5.21 -8.30
C ILE A 517 -2.43 4.65 -9.52
N SER A 518 -2.13 5.21 -10.68
CA SER A 518 -2.63 4.80 -11.98
C SER A 518 -1.89 3.56 -12.49
N LEU A 519 -2.58 2.43 -12.58
CA LEU A 519 -2.14 1.23 -13.25
C LEU A 519 -2.57 1.29 -14.72
N CYS A 520 -1.72 1.83 -15.57
CA CYS A 520 -1.93 1.84 -17.02
C CYS A 520 -1.47 0.52 -17.67
N ASN A 521 -2.11 0.17 -18.79
CA ASN A 521 -1.74 -0.96 -19.65
C ASN A 521 -0.29 -0.85 -20.15
N VAL A 522 0.34 -1.99 -20.41
CA VAL A 522 1.74 -2.02 -20.88
C VAL A 522 1.86 -1.38 -22.26
N THR A 523 0.87 -1.61 -23.13
CA THR A 523 0.77 -1.01 -24.46
C THR A 523 0.82 0.51 -24.41
N TYR A 524 0.04 1.15 -23.52
CA TYR A 524 0.11 2.60 -23.28
C TYR A 524 1.50 3.03 -22.78
N LYS A 525 2.06 2.29 -21.82
CA LYS A 525 3.36 2.62 -21.23
C LYS A 525 4.51 2.53 -22.22
N LEU A 526 4.40 1.72 -23.28
CA LEU A 526 5.41 1.68 -24.34
C LEU A 526 5.47 3.02 -25.08
N ILE A 527 4.33 3.58 -25.48
CA ILE A 527 4.23 4.90 -26.11
C ILE A 527 4.87 5.96 -25.20
N SER A 528 4.39 6.07 -23.96
CA SER A 528 4.94 7.03 -22.98
C SER A 528 6.45 6.90 -22.81
N LYS A 529 6.96 5.66 -22.77
CA LYS A 529 8.37 5.40 -22.51
C LYS A 529 9.27 5.74 -23.69
N ILE A 530 8.78 5.56 -24.92
CA ILE A 530 9.49 5.97 -26.13
C ILE A 530 9.57 7.50 -26.20
N ILE A 531 8.46 8.21 -25.93
CA ILE A 531 8.47 9.67 -25.82
C ILE A 531 9.51 10.13 -24.79
N VAL A 532 9.54 9.51 -23.62
CA VAL A 532 10.54 9.80 -22.58
C VAL A 532 11.97 9.51 -23.06
N ALA A 533 12.21 8.38 -23.73
CA ALA A 533 13.53 8.02 -24.21
C ALA A 533 14.09 9.07 -25.18
N ARG A 534 13.23 9.57 -26.09
CA ARG A 534 13.59 10.63 -27.04
C ARG A 534 13.71 12.01 -26.42
N LEU A 535 12.89 12.32 -25.41
CA LEU A 535 12.90 13.64 -24.75
C LEU A 535 14.08 13.82 -23.78
N ARG A 536 14.46 12.76 -23.05
CA ARG A 536 15.43 12.83 -21.95
C ARG A 536 16.78 13.49 -22.30
N PRO A 537 17.39 13.25 -23.47
CA PRO A 537 18.64 13.90 -23.86
C PRO A 537 18.56 15.43 -23.92
N PHE A 538 17.38 15.99 -24.18
CA PHE A 538 17.19 17.44 -24.40
C PHE A 538 16.71 18.19 -23.16
N LEU A 539 16.27 17.46 -22.12
CA LEU A 539 15.68 18.07 -20.93
C LEU A 539 16.61 19.03 -20.20
N ASP A 540 17.92 18.75 -20.15
CA ASP A 540 18.88 19.60 -19.44
C ASP A 540 19.00 20.99 -20.09
N GLY A 541 18.78 21.08 -21.40
CA GLY A 541 18.82 22.34 -22.15
C GLY A 541 17.59 23.22 -21.98
N ILE A 542 16.43 22.63 -21.68
CA ILE A 542 15.15 23.37 -21.56
C ILE A 542 14.66 23.55 -20.11
N VAL A 543 15.19 22.77 -19.16
CA VAL A 543 14.80 22.83 -17.74
C VAL A 543 15.85 23.57 -16.91
N SER A 544 15.42 24.60 -16.19
CA SER A 544 16.26 25.43 -15.32
C SER A 544 17.12 24.60 -14.35
N PRO A 545 18.37 25.00 -14.05
CA PRO A 545 19.21 24.33 -13.04
C PRO A 545 18.65 24.44 -11.61
N LEU A 546 17.60 25.24 -11.39
CA LEU A 546 16.89 25.34 -10.11
C LEU A 546 15.82 24.25 -9.92
N GLN A 547 15.63 23.36 -10.90
CA GLN A 547 14.76 22.20 -10.85
C GLN A 547 15.58 20.90 -10.85
N ASN A 548 15.59 20.19 -9.73
CA ASN A 548 16.48 19.04 -9.53
C ASN A 548 15.78 17.68 -9.56
N SER A 549 14.50 17.63 -9.94
CA SER A 549 13.73 16.38 -10.00
C SER A 549 13.62 15.80 -11.39
N PHE A 550 13.75 14.47 -11.49
CA PHE A 550 13.60 13.67 -12.71
C PHE A 550 14.54 13.97 -13.90
N ILE A 551 15.44 14.95 -13.78
CA ILE A 551 16.46 15.25 -14.80
C ILE A 551 17.70 14.38 -14.57
N PRO A 552 18.24 13.71 -15.61
CA PRO A 552 19.48 12.95 -15.50
C PRO A 552 20.63 13.80 -14.93
N GLY A 553 21.40 13.25 -13.99
CA GLY A 553 22.55 13.94 -13.38
C GLY A 553 22.22 14.86 -12.20
N ARG A 554 20.95 15.21 -11.95
CA ARG A 554 20.54 16.08 -10.83
C ARG A 554 20.11 15.27 -9.61
N SER A 555 20.41 15.74 -8.38
CA SER A 555 20.15 14.99 -7.14
C SER A 555 19.27 15.74 -6.13
N THR A 556 18.51 15.00 -5.32
CA THR A 556 17.83 15.54 -4.12
C THR A 556 18.80 16.15 -3.11
N LYS A 557 20.05 15.64 -3.08
CA LYS A 557 21.09 16.09 -2.16
C LYS A 557 21.45 17.55 -2.38
N ASP A 558 21.44 18.00 -3.64
CA ASP A 558 21.86 19.34 -4.01
C ASP A 558 20.94 20.39 -3.37
N ASN A 559 19.61 20.22 -3.49
CA ASN A 559 18.64 21.12 -2.86
C ASN A 559 18.74 21.08 -1.33
N ALA A 560 18.98 19.89 -0.74
CA ALA A 560 19.11 19.75 0.70
C ALA A 560 20.34 20.50 1.24
N ILE A 561 21.47 20.43 0.54
CA ILE A 561 22.70 21.16 0.89
C ILE A 561 22.48 22.67 0.78
N VAL A 562 21.90 23.15 -0.33
CA VAL A 562 21.63 24.58 -0.51
C VAL A 562 20.69 25.11 0.57
N LEU A 563 19.61 24.39 0.87
CA LEU A 563 18.69 24.79 1.94
C LEU A 563 19.39 24.81 3.31
N GLN A 564 20.22 23.80 3.61
CA GLN A 564 20.97 23.72 4.86
C GLN A 564 21.90 24.92 5.06
N GLU A 565 22.57 25.37 3.99
CA GLU A 565 23.45 26.53 4.01
C GLU A 565 22.65 27.84 4.14
N VAL A 566 21.53 27.97 3.41
CA VAL A 566 20.59 29.10 3.55
C VAL A 566 20.10 29.24 4.99
N LEU A 567 19.67 28.15 5.62
CA LEU A 567 19.20 28.15 7.00
C LEU A 567 20.32 28.54 7.98
N HIS A 568 21.54 28.08 7.74
CA HIS A 568 22.72 28.45 8.54
C HIS A 568 22.98 29.96 8.47
N PHE A 569 22.97 30.53 7.27
CA PHE A 569 23.15 31.96 7.04
C PHE A 569 22.04 32.80 7.69
N MET A 570 20.77 32.43 7.47
CA MET A 570 19.63 33.14 8.05
C MET A 570 19.66 33.16 9.58
N LYS A 571 20.17 32.09 10.20
CA LYS A 571 20.33 32.00 11.65
C LYS A 571 21.40 32.97 12.18
N LYS A 572 22.49 33.20 11.44
CA LYS A 572 23.56 34.12 11.81
C LYS A 572 23.22 35.59 11.53
N SER A 573 22.28 35.86 10.62
CA SER A 573 21.89 37.21 10.22
C SER A 573 21.14 37.96 11.33
N LYS A 574 21.71 39.09 11.78
CA LYS A 574 21.09 40.04 12.72
C LYS A 574 20.35 41.20 12.03
N LYS A 575 20.20 41.16 10.70
CA LYS A 575 19.55 42.24 9.93
C LYS A 575 18.04 42.27 10.19
N LYS A 576 17.49 43.46 10.50
CA LYS A 576 16.04 43.69 10.63
C LYS A 576 15.30 43.41 9.32
N ASN A 577 15.89 43.84 8.20
CA ASN A 577 15.43 43.54 6.83
C ASN A 577 16.18 42.31 6.29
N GLY A 578 16.05 41.20 6.99
CA GLY A 578 16.69 39.93 6.62
C GLY A 578 16.02 39.24 5.42
N ASP A 579 16.26 37.94 5.31
CA ASP A 579 15.72 37.09 4.24
C ASP A 579 14.62 36.16 4.78
N MET A 580 13.77 35.66 3.88
CA MET A 580 12.72 34.69 4.15
C MET A 580 12.75 33.53 3.15
N VAL A 581 12.30 32.36 3.61
CA VAL A 581 12.17 31.14 2.81
C VAL A 581 10.79 30.55 3.02
N PHE A 582 10.05 30.36 1.93
CA PHE A 582 8.82 29.58 1.93
C PHE A 582 9.13 28.15 1.57
N LYS A 583 8.53 27.21 2.32
CA LYS A 583 8.41 25.81 1.96
C LYS A 583 6.94 25.53 1.69
N LEU A 584 6.60 25.36 0.43
CA LEU A 584 5.23 25.17 -0.02
C LEU A 584 4.92 23.68 -0.22
N ASP A 585 3.68 23.29 0.04
CA ASP A 585 3.13 21.96 -0.24
C ASP A 585 1.99 22.13 -1.24
N LEU A 586 2.07 21.46 -2.39
CA LEU A 586 1.01 21.47 -3.40
C LEU A 586 -0.02 20.37 -3.11
N GLU A 587 -1.30 20.74 -3.08
CA GLU A 587 -2.38 19.79 -2.84
C GLU A 587 -2.57 18.84 -4.01
N LYS A 588 -2.17 17.57 -3.86
CA LYS A 588 -2.42 16.52 -4.86
C LYS A 588 -1.96 16.96 -6.26
N ALA A 589 -0.74 17.47 -6.36
CA ALA A 589 -0.24 18.24 -7.51
C ALA A 589 -0.49 17.57 -8.87
N TYR A 590 -0.13 16.29 -9.02
CA TYR A 590 -0.38 15.53 -10.25
C TYR A 590 -1.86 15.46 -10.60
N ASP A 591 -2.74 15.28 -9.62
CA ASP A 591 -4.18 15.04 -9.83
C ASP A 591 -4.93 16.32 -10.26
N ARG A 592 -4.31 17.50 -10.14
CA ARG A 592 -4.96 18.80 -10.34
C ARG A 592 -4.58 19.55 -11.61
N VAL A 593 -3.49 19.18 -12.30
CA VAL A 593 -3.00 19.89 -13.49
C VAL A 593 -4.10 20.00 -14.55
N ASP A 594 -4.43 21.23 -14.96
CA ASP A 594 -5.41 21.46 -16.03
C ASP A 594 -4.82 21.09 -17.40
N TRP A 595 -5.60 20.39 -18.22
CA TRP A 595 -5.16 19.89 -19.52
C TRP A 595 -4.98 20.98 -20.58
N ARG A 596 -5.70 22.10 -20.48
CA ARG A 596 -5.50 23.26 -21.37
C ARG A 596 -4.17 23.91 -21.07
N PHE A 597 -3.83 24.06 -19.79
CA PHE A 597 -2.51 24.54 -19.36
C PHE A 597 -1.37 23.60 -19.78
N LEU A 598 -1.57 22.29 -19.65
CA LEU A 598 -0.59 21.32 -20.11
C LEU A 598 -0.34 21.44 -21.63
N ARG A 599 -1.41 21.52 -22.42
CA ARG A 599 -1.32 21.70 -23.87
C ARG A 599 -0.59 23.00 -24.22
N ASP A 600 -0.96 24.11 -23.58
CA ASP A 600 -0.28 25.41 -23.73
C ASP A 600 1.20 25.31 -23.36
N THR A 601 1.52 24.61 -22.27
CA THR A 601 2.92 24.36 -21.86
C THR A 601 3.69 23.64 -22.96
N LEU A 602 3.16 22.55 -23.52
CA LEU A 602 3.84 21.82 -24.58
C LEU A 602 4.07 22.69 -25.83
N VAL A 603 3.08 23.51 -26.21
CA VAL A 603 3.23 24.48 -27.31
C VAL A 603 4.35 25.48 -27.01
N LYS A 604 4.39 26.05 -25.80
CA LYS A 604 5.44 27.01 -25.42
C LYS A 604 6.84 26.43 -25.39
N PHE A 605 7.00 25.16 -25.04
CA PHE A 605 8.28 24.45 -25.11
C PHE A 605 8.66 24.02 -26.54
N ASN A 606 7.87 24.41 -27.55
CA ASN A 606 8.07 24.10 -28.96
C ASN A 606 8.01 22.60 -29.28
N PHE A 607 7.11 21.86 -28.62
CA PHE A 607 6.87 20.47 -28.98
C PHE A 607 6.18 20.36 -30.35
N PRO A 608 6.54 19.36 -31.18
CA PRO A 608 5.88 19.14 -32.46
C PRO A 608 4.40 18.82 -32.30
N SER A 609 3.55 19.34 -33.19
CA SER A 609 2.09 19.20 -33.11
C SER A 609 1.63 17.74 -33.05
N THR A 610 2.27 16.84 -33.80
CA THR A 610 2.00 15.39 -33.78
C THR A 610 2.27 14.77 -32.42
N ILE A 611 3.38 15.15 -31.77
CA ILE A 611 3.75 14.68 -30.43
C ILE A 611 2.82 15.28 -29.37
N ILE A 612 2.43 16.55 -29.50
CA ILE A 612 1.42 17.16 -28.63
C ILE A 612 0.11 16.39 -28.75
N SER A 613 -0.37 16.12 -29.97
CA SER A 613 -1.58 15.32 -30.19
C SER A 613 -1.49 13.94 -29.55
N LEU A 614 -0.35 13.25 -29.72
CA LEU A 614 -0.11 11.94 -29.12
C LEU A 614 -0.18 11.96 -27.58
N ILE A 615 0.51 12.93 -26.95
CA ILE A 615 0.53 13.08 -25.49
C ILE A 615 -0.87 13.44 -24.99
N MET A 616 -1.52 14.41 -25.62
CA MET A 616 -2.85 14.87 -25.22
C MET A 616 -3.88 13.76 -25.39
N PHE A 617 -3.91 13.06 -26.53
CA PHE A 617 -4.78 11.90 -26.76
C PHE A 617 -4.57 10.85 -25.67
N GLY A 618 -3.31 10.55 -25.37
CA GLY A 618 -2.94 9.60 -24.34
C GLY A 618 -3.46 9.97 -22.96
N ILE A 619 -3.63 11.25 -22.63
CA ILE A 619 -4.10 11.75 -21.33
C ILE A 619 -5.62 11.93 -21.32
N THR A 620 -6.20 12.52 -22.37
CA THR A 620 -7.63 12.90 -22.41
C THR A 620 -8.56 11.75 -22.73
N SER A 621 -8.07 10.72 -23.44
CA SER A 621 -8.88 9.55 -23.83
C SER A 621 -8.95 8.47 -22.74
N SER A 622 -8.43 8.69 -21.51
CA SER A 622 -8.60 7.71 -20.43
C SER A 622 -10.02 7.59 -19.95
N SER A 623 -10.35 6.39 -19.55
CA SER A 623 -11.37 6.10 -18.55
C SER A 623 -10.71 5.47 -17.31
N ASN A 624 -11.18 5.88 -16.13
CA ASN A 624 -10.61 5.47 -14.84
C ASN A 624 -11.61 4.62 -14.06
N THR A 625 -11.09 3.61 -13.38
CA THR A 625 -11.86 2.79 -12.43
C THR A 625 -11.07 2.63 -11.14
N ILE A 626 -11.71 2.81 -9.99
CA ILE A 626 -11.03 2.60 -8.70
C ILE A 626 -11.08 1.11 -8.36
N LEU A 627 -9.92 0.56 -8.00
CA LEU A 627 -9.82 -0.80 -7.47
C LEU A 627 -10.00 -0.74 -5.94
N TRP A 628 -11.25 -0.75 -5.49
CA TRP A 628 -11.61 -0.66 -4.07
C TRP A 628 -11.54 -2.04 -3.42
N ASN A 629 -10.57 -2.25 -2.53
CA ASN A 629 -10.35 -3.51 -1.80
C ASN A 629 -10.35 -4.78 -2.69
N GLY A 630 -9.95 -4.65 -3.96
CA GLY A 630 -9.84 -5.74 -4.92
C GLY A 630 -10.95 -5.81 -5.96
N SER A 631 -12.05 -5.07 -5.80
CA SER A 631 -13.16 -5.02 -6.75
C SER A 631 -13.22 -3.68 -7.47
N LYS A 632 -13.67 -3.69 -8.73
CA LYS A 632 -13.86 -2.46 -9.52
C LYS A 632 -15.05 -1.64 -9.00
N THR A 633 -14.90 -0.33 -8.95
CA THR A 633 -16.02 0.62 -8.89
C THR A 633 -16.61 0.86 -10.27
N ASP A 634 -17.62 1.71 -10.35
CA ASP A 634 -18.04 2.27 -11.62
C ASP A 634 -16.92 3.09 -12.26
N GLN A 635 -16.96 3.16 -13.58
CA GLN A 635 -15.99 3.88 -14.40
C GLN A 635 -16.35 5.37 -14.48
N PHE A 636 -15.34 6.22 -14.57
CA PHE A 636 -15.51 7.66 -14.79
C PHE A 636 -14.39 8.22 -15.69
N THR A 637 -14.68 9.31 -16.39
CA THR A 637 -13.74 9.98 -17.29
C THR A 637 -13.13 11.19 -16.59
N PRO A 638 -11.81 11.25 -16.36
CA PRO A 638 -11.15 12.42 -15.80
C PRO A 638 -11.24 13.61 -16.78
N THR A 639 -11.19 14.83 -16.25
CA THR A 639 -11.12 16.07 -17.05
C THR A 639 -9.86 16.89 -16.75
N ARG A 640 -9.06 16.46 -15.77
CA ARG A 640 -7.77 17.04 -15.40
C ARG A 640 -6.85 16.00 -14.78
N GLY A 641 -5.59 16.40 -14.58
CA GLY A 641 -4.57 15.67 -13.87
C GLY A 641 -3.70 14.78 -14.75
N LEU A 642 -2.58 14.34 -14.18
CA LEU A 642 -1.58 13.46 -14.76
C LEU A 642 -1.60 12.10 -14.03
N ARG A 643 -1.28 11.01 -14.75
CA ARG A 643 -1.37 9.65 -14.21
C ARG A 643 -0.17 9.34 -13.31
N GLN A 644 -0.41 9.16 -12.01
CA GLN A 644 0.65 8.77 -11.06
C GLN A 644 1.06 7.30 -11.30
N GLY A 645 2.18 7.08 -11.98
CA GLY A 645 2.66 5.74 -12.35
C GLY A 645 2.90 5.55 -13.84
N ASP A 646 2.56 6.55 -14.65
CA ASP A 646 2.96 6.68 -16.04
C ASP A 646 4.41 7.20 -16.14
N PRO A 647 5.27 6.63 -17.01
CA PRO A 647 6.65 7.09 -17.20
C PRO A 647 6.79 8.55 -17.64
N LEU A 648 5.84 9.08 -18.42
CA LEU A 648 5.93 10.41 -19.02
C LEU A 648 5.45 11.52 -18.07
N SER A 649 4.43 11.24 -17.28
CA SER A 649 3.81 12.20 -16.33
C SER A 649 4.78 13.01 -15.46
N PRO A 650 5.87 12.46 -14.89
CA PRO A 650 6.84 13.25 -14.11
C PRO A 650 7.52 14.37 -14.91
N TYR A 651 7.85 14.10 -16.18
CA TYR A 651 8.52 15.07 -17.05
C TYR A 651 7.56 16.18 -17.48
N LEU A 652 6.31 15.82 -17.80
CA LEU A 652 5.25 16.79 -18.08
C LEU A 652 5.03 17.72 -16.87
N PHE A 653 5.00 17.15 -15.66
CA PHE A 653 4.85 17.92 -14.45
C PHE A 653 6.04 18.88 -14.22
N VAL A 654 7.27 18.43 -14.50
CA VAL A 654 8.45 19.29 -14.45
C VAL A 654 8.32 20.49 -15.40
N LEU A 655 7.91 20.27 -16.66
CA LEU A 655 7.69 21.35 -17.62
C LEU A 655 6.59 22.33 -17.16
N CYS A 656 5.52 21.83 -16.55
CA CYS A 656 4.50 22.67 -15.93
C CYS A 656 5.07 23.53 -14.78
N MET A 657 5.95 22.98 -13.96
CA MET A 657 6.60 23.73 -12.87
C MET A 657 7.63 24.74 -13.38
N GLU A 658 8.28 24.49 -14.53
CA GLU A 658 9.18 25.47 -15.16
C GLU A 658 8.45 26.75 -15.56
N ARG A 659 7.15 26.69 -15.88
CA ARG A 659 6.31 27.88 -16.09
C ARG A 659 6.25 28.77 -14.85
N LEU A 660 6.16 28.20 -13.64
CA LEU A 660 6.28 28.96 -12.39
C LEU A 660 7.67 29.59 -12.25
N GLY A 661 8.72 28.84 -12.58
CA GLY A 661 10.10 29.36 -12.59
C GLY A 661 10.26 30.56 -13.52
N ALA A 662 9.66 30.50 -14.72
CA ALA A 662 9.65 31.59 -15.69
C ALA A 662 8.89 32.83 -15.17
N LEU A 663 7.72 32.67 -14.54
CA LEU A 663 7.00 33.77 -13.90
C LEU A 663 7.83 34.44 -12.79
N ILE A 664 8.52 33.65 -11.97
CA ILE A 664 9.41 34.16 -10.91
C ILE A 664 10.57 34.95 -11.55
N ASN A 665 11.22 34.38 -12.55
CA ASN A 665 12.35 35.01 -13.24
C ASN A 665 11.94 36.32 -13.93
N ASN A 666 10.73 36.39 -14.50
CA ASN A 666 10.19 37.63 -15.05
C ASN A 666 10.06 38.71 -13.96
N GLN A 667 9.48 38.37 -12.79
CA GLN A 667 9.35 39.32 -11.68
C GLN A 667 10.70 39.79 -11.11
N VAL A 668 11.73 38.96 -11.18
CA VAL A 668 13.10 39.36 -10.82
C VAL A 668 13.71 40.28 -11.88
N ARG A 669 13.50 39.99 -13.17
CA ARG A 669 13.98 40.81 -14.29
C ARG A 669 13.41 42.23 -14.26
N VAL A 670 12.12 42.38 -13.95
CA VAL A 670 11.47 43.69 -13.78
C VAL A 670 11.69 44.31 -12.38
N ALA A 671 12.59 43.74 -11.57
CA ALA A 671 12.98 44.21 -10.25
C ALA A 671 11.88 44.25 -9.15
N ASN A 672 10.73 43.62 -9.40
CA ASN A 672 9.65 43.49 -8.41
C ASN A 672 9.99 42.47 -7.32
N TRP A 673 10.55 41.31 -7.71
CA TRP A 673 10.99 40.27 -6.79
C TRP A 673 12.48 40.43 -6.47
N LYS A 674 12.80 40.64 -5.19
CA LYS A 674 14.16 40.80 -4.68
C LYS A 674 14.69 39.45 -4.17
N PRO A 675 15.59 38.78 -4.92
CA PRO A 675 16.12 37.47 -4.54
C PRO A 675 16.93 37.52 -3.24
N MET A 676 17.07 36.35 -2.61
CA MET A 676 18.01 36.16 -1.52
C MET A 676 19.44 36.11 -2.08
N GLN A 677 20.38 36.73 -1.38
CA GLN A 677 21.79 36.72 -1.77
C GLN A 677 22.65 36.60 -0.51
N MET A 678 23.41 35.52 -0.40
CA MET A 678 24.19 35.19 0.81
C MET A 678 25.51 35.96 0.88
N THR A 679 26.14 36.22 -0.26
CA THR A 679 27.39 37.00 -0.38
C THR A 679 27.22 38.09 -1.44
N ARG A 680 28.01 39.17 -1.39
CA ARG A 680 27.86 40.35 -2.27
C ARG A 680 27.92 40.00 -3.77
N HIS A 681 28.71 39.00 -4.13
CA HIS A 681 28.88 38.50 -5.50
C HIS A 681 28.36 37.06 -5.67
N GLY A 682 27.58 36.58 -4.70
CA GLY A 682 27.03 35.22 -4.73
C GLY A 682 25.78 35.11 -5.59
N THR A 683 25.40 33.86 -5.87
CA THR A 683 24.21 33.50 -6.63
C THR A 683 22.94 34.11 -6.01
N LYS A 684 22.12 34.73 -6.85
CA LYS A 684 20.79 35.22 -6.48
C LYS A 684 19.82 34.05 -6.44
N LEU A 685 19.38 33.68 -5.26
CA LEU A 685 18.48 32.56 -5.05
C LEU A 685 17.02 33.06 -5.00
N THR A 686 16.18 32.47 -5.86
CA THR A 686 14.75 32.83 -6.02
C THR A 686 13.86 31.65 -5.70
N HIS A 687 14.18 30.48 -6.22
CA HIS A 687 13.46 29.24 -6.01
C HIS A 687 14.39 28.02 -6.07
N LEU A 688 13.92 26.92 -5.48
CA LEU A 688 14.42 25.57 -5.72
C LEU A 688 13.23 24.64 -5.82
N PHE A 689 13.14 23.91 -6.92
CA PHE A 689 12.09 22.95 -7.16
C PHE A 689 12.64 21.53 -7.08
N PHE A 690 11.83 20.65 -6.52
CA PHE A 690 11.97 19.22 -6.67
C PHE A 690 10.60 18.62 -6.93
N ALA A 691 10.18 18.64 -8.21
CA ALA A 691 8.80 18.35 -8.59
C ALA A 691 7.80 19.20 -7.78
N ASP A 692 6.98 18.60 -6.90
CA ASP A 692 5.96 19.27 -6.10
C ASP A 692 6.49 19.90 -4.80
N ASP A 693 7.72 19.58 -4.39
CA ASP A 693 8.40 20.23 -3.26
C ASP A 693 9.00 21.57 -3.70
N VAL A 694 8.35 22.67 -3.31
CA VAL A 694 8.70 24.04 -3.75
C VAL A 694 9.30 24.86 -2.60
N LEU A 695 10.51 25.39 -2.83
CA LEU A 695 11.14 26.39 -1.99
C LEU A 695 11.21 27.74 -2.72
N LEU A 696 10.82 28.82 -2.06
CA LEU A 696 10.92 30.18 -2.59
C LEU A 696 11.70 31.08 -1.64
N PHE A 697 12.51 31.97 -2.19
CA PHE A 697 13.48 32.80 -1.46
C PHE A 697 13.28 34.28 -1.81
N GLY A 698 13.37 35.14 -0.80
CA GLY A 698 13.28 36.58 -1.00
C GLY A 698 13.57 37.40 0.25
N LYS A 699 13.48 38.73 0.14
CA LYS A 699 13.66 39.63 1.30
C LYS A 699 12.45 39.59 2.22
N ALA A 700 12.69 39.51 3.53
CA ALA A 700 11.65 39.40 4.55
C ALA A 700 10.94 40.75 4.79
N ASN A 701 9.93 41.06 3.99
CA ASN A 701 8.99 42.16 4.21
C ASN A 701 7.65 41.89 3.51
N ALA A 702 6.61 42.64 3.91
CA ALA A 702 5.26 42.44 3.42
C ALA A 702 5.10 42.72 1.91
N ALA A 703 5.82 43.72 1.37
CA ALA A 703 5.75 44.04 -0.06
C ALA A 703 6.26 42.87 -0.91
N GLN A 704 7.39 42.30 -0.54
CA GLN A 704 7.94 41.11 -1.22
C GLN A 704 7.03 39.89 -1.05
N ALA A 705 6.49 39.66 0.15
CA ALA A 705 5.55 38.57 0.37
C ALA A 705 4.29 38.67 -0.52
N ARG A 706 3.77 39.88 -0.77
CA ARG A 706 2.66 40.10 -1.70
C ARG A 706 3.03 39.83 -3.16
N VAL A 707 4.25 40.18 -3.59
CA VAL A 707 4.73 39.83 -4.94
C VAL A 707 4.79 38.31 -5.11
N ILE A 708 5.35 37.61 -4.12
CA ILE A 708 5.42 36.14 -4.13
C ILE A 708 4.02 35.52 -4.18
N ASP A 709 3.12 35.97 -3.32
CA ASP A 709 1.71 35.50 -3.27
C ASP A 709 0.96 35.78 -4.59
N GLY A 710 1.17 36.94 -5.20
CA GLY A 710 0.58 37.29 -6.49
C GLY A 710 1.05 36.39 -7.63
N VAL A 711 2.35 36.07 -7.70
CA VAL A 711 2.89 35.10 -8.67
C VAL A 711 2.29 33.72 -8.45
N LEU A 712 2.18 33.29 -7.20
CA LEU A 712 1.62 31.98 -6.85
C LEU A 712 0.14 31.88 -7.21
N LYS A 713 -0.65 32.90 -6.91
CA LYS A 713 -2.07 32.98 -7.30
C LYS A 713 -2.22 32.91 -8.82
N LYS A 714 -1.50 33.77 -9.56
CA LYS A 714 -1.51 33.74 -11.03
C LYS A 714 -1.16 32.36 -11.57
N PHE A 715 -0.13 31.71 -11.02
CA PHE A 715 0.25 30.36 -11.44
C PHE A 715 -0.83 29.32 -11.11
N CYS A 716 -1.44 29.38 -9.92
CA CYS A 716 -2.55 28.49 -9.55
C CYS A 716 -3.76 28.67 -10.47
N ASP A 717 -4.09 29.92 -10.79
CA ASP A 717 -5.23 30.29 -11.65
C ASP A 717 -5.06 29.77 -13.08
N ILE A 718 -3.84 29.78 -13.62
CA ILE A 718 -3.56 29.27 -14.99
C ILE A 718 -3.28 27.76 -15.02
N SER A 719 -2.78 27.14 -13.95
CA SER A 719 -2.36 25.72 -13.96
C SER A 719 -3.41 24.76 -13.38
N GLY A 720 -4.37 25.28 -12.61
CA GLY A 720 -5.30 24.48 -11.81
C GLY A 720 -4.66 23.89 -10.54
N LEU A 721 -3.38 24.14 -10.28
CA LEU A 721 -2.70 23.73 -9.06
C LEU A 721 -3.18 24.54 -7.85
N LYS A 722 -3.01 23.96 -6.66
CA LYS A 722 -3.44 24.60 -5.41
C LYS A 722 -2.41 24.39 -4.31
N ILE A 723 -2.15 25.44 -3.54
CA ILE A 723 -1.26 25.42 -2.39
C ILE A 723 -2.02 24.96 -1.14
N SER A 724 -1.43 24.03 -0.39
CA SER A 724 -1.92 23.63 0.93
C SER A 724 -1.43 24.63 1.98
N LEU A 725 -2.27 25.59 2.35
CA LEU A 725 -1.92 26.61 3.36
C LEU A 725 -1.63 26.00 4.74
N GLU A 726 -2.30 24.91 5.09
CA GLU A 726 -2.11 24.20 6.37
C GLU A 726 -0.69 23.61 6.50
N LYS A 727 -0.19 23.02 5.41
CA LYS A 727 1.10 22.32 5.37
C LYS A 727 2.26 23.22 4.96
N SER A 728 1.98 24.26 4.19
CA SER A 728 2.98 25.25 3.80
C SER A 728 3.43 26.04 5.02
N LYS A 729 4.72 26.35 5.09
CA LYS A 729 5.33 27.11 6.19
C LYS A 729 6.38 28.07 5.63
N PHE A 730 6.65 29.14 6.36
CA PHE A 730 7.78 30.02 6.04
C PHE A 730 8.69 30.26 7.23
N CYS A 731 9.98 30.50 6.96
CA CYS A 731 10.98 30.84 7.95
C CYS A 731 11.65 32.17 7.58
N THR A 732 12.16 32.90 8.57
CA THR A 732 12.85 34.18 8.38
C THR A 732 14.20 34.18 9.08
N SER A 733 15.06 35.11 8.67
CA SER A 733 16.32 35.40 9.38
C SER A 733 16.05 35.78 10.85
N LEU A 734 17.03 35.51 11.73
CA LEU A 734 16.89 35.71 13.18
C LEU A 734 16.60 37.17 13.55
N GLY A 735 17.22 38.13 12.83
CA GLY A 735 17.03 39.56 13.06
C GLY A 735 15.67 40.12 12.65
N VAL A 736 14.82 39.36 11.96
CA VAL A 736 13.50 39.82 11.49
C VAL A 736 12.51 39.84 12.66
N THR A 737 11.86 40.98 12.88
CA THR A 737 10.96 41.19 14.02
C THR A 737 9.66 40.39 13.88
N ARG A 738 9.01 40.10 15.03
CA ARG A 738 7.72 39.42 15.07
C ARG A 738 6.65 40.14 14.25
N HIS A 739 6.59 41.46 14.33
CA HIS A 739 5.66 42.29 13.54
C HIS A 739 5.79 42.04 12.02
N ILE A 740 7.02 41.95 11.50
CA ILE A 740 7.25 41.66 10.07
C ILE A 740 6.81 40.24 9.74
N ARG A 741 7.10 39.26 10.61
CA ARG A 741 6.64 37.87 10.42
C ARG A 741 5.12 37.78 10.40
N ASP A 742 4.45 38.45 11.33
CA ASP A 742 2.99 38.48 11.41
C ASP A 742 2.41 39.16 10.16
N SER A 743 3.02 40.25 9.69
CA SER A 743 2.62 40.92 8.43
C SER A 743 2.74 40.00 7.20
N ILE A 744 3.84 39.22 7.10
CA ILE A 744 4.04 38.24 6.03
C ILE A 744 2.99 37.12 6.13
N SER A 745 2.74 36.62 7.34
CA SER A 745 1.73 35.59 7.60
C SER A 745 0.33 36.07 7.23
N SER A 746 -0.04 37.32 7.55
CA SER A 746 -1.35 37.89 7.22
C SER A 746 -1.53 38.09 5.72
N CYS A 747 -0.49 38.51 4.99
CA CYS A 747 -0.60 38.71 3.54
C CYS A 747 -0.67 37.38 2.76
N THR A 748 0.05 36.36 3.21
CA THR A 748 0.18 35.08 2.48
C THR A 748 -0.74 33.97 3.01
N GLN A 749 -1.30 34.14 4.20
CA GLN A 749 -2.03 33.10 4.94
C GLN A 749 -1.18 31.86 5.29
N ILE A 750 0.14 31.91 5.08
CA ILE A 750 1.08 30.84 5.39
C ILE A 750 1.64 31.06 6.79
N GLN A 751 1.64 30.02 7.62
CA GLN A 751 2.12 30.13 9.00
C GLN A 751 3.65 30.20 9.09
N ALA A 752 4.14 31.06 9.99
CA ALA A 752 5.55 31.16 10.31
C ALA A 752 6.02 29.93 11.12
N THR A 753 7.21 29.43 10.81
CA THR A 753 7.90 28.41 11.62
C THR A 753 9.27 28.92 12.07
N THR A 754 9.78 28.35 13.16
CA THR A 754 11.14 28.60 13.62
C THR A 754 12.15 27.67 12.96
N ARG A 755 11.72 26.48 12.52
CA ARG A 755 12.57 25.44 11.92
C ARG A 755 11.80 24.59 10.92
N PHE A 756 12.49 24.12 9.90
CA PHE A 756 12.06 23.04 9.03
C PHE A 756 12.64 21.74 9.58
N GLU A 757 11.81 20.77 9.95
CA GLU A 757 12.31 19.52 10.53
C GLU A 757 12.97 18.62 9.48
N LYS A 758 12.29 18.44 8.34
CA LYS A 758 12.72 17.58 7.23
C LYS A 758 12.45 18.24 5.88
N TYR A 759 13.34 18.00 4.91
CA TYR A 759 13.16 18.36 3.50
C TYR A 759 13.76 17.27 2.61
N LEU A 760 12.99 16.78 1.62
CA LEU A 760 13.38 15.67 0.73
C LEU A 760 13.90 14.41 1.46
N GLY A 761 13.38 14.14 2.66
CA GLY A 761 13.79 13.01 3.51
C GLY A 761 15.04 13.27 4.38
N PHE A 762 15.72 14.39 4.21
CA PHE A 762 16.85 14.83 5.02
C PHE A 762 16.37 15.62 6.23
N LYS A 763 16.97 15.37 7.39
CA LYS A 763 16.75 16.17 8.60
C LYS A 763 17.59 17.46 8.47
N MET A 764 16.98 18.61 8.74
CA MET A 764 17.70 19.89 8.69
C MET A 764 18.29 20.21 10.06
N PHE A 765 19.55 20.62 10.09
CA PHE A 765 20.30 20.88 11.31
C PHE A 765 20.38 22.38 11.60
N TYR A 766 20.20 22.73 12.87
CA TYR A 766 20.26 24.13 13.32
C TYR A 766 21.36 24.35 14.36
N GLY A 767 22.32 23.44 14.51
CA GLY A 767 23.38 23.49 15.51
C GLY A 767 24.33 22.30 15.42
N LYS A 768 25.16 22.08 16.47
CA LYS A 768 26.07 20.93 16.54
C LYS A 768 25.25 19.64 16.51
N VAL A 769 25.60 18.75 15.59
CA VAL A 769 24.96 17.45 15.40
C VAL A 769 25.18 16.60 16.65
N ARG A 770 24.13 15.93 17.14
CA ARG A 770 24.17 15.05 18.31
C ARG A 770 23.77 13.63 17.94
N LYS A 771 24.18 12.64 18.74
CA LYS A 771 23.82 11.22 18.54
C LYS A 771 22.30 11.01 18.42
N GLN A 772 21.52 11.71 19.25
CA GLN A 772 20.06 11.69 19.22
C GLN A 772 19.46 12.11 17.87
N ASP A 773 20.20 12.87 17.04
CA ASP A 773 19.66 13.34 15.77
C ASP A 773 19.49 12.24 14.74
N PHE A 774 20.15 11.10 14.93
CA PHE A 774 20.14 9.93 14.06
C PHE A 774 19.25 8.78 14.56
N GLY A 775 18.53 8.95 15.67
CA GLY A 775 17.62 7.93 16.22
C GLY A 775 16.62 7.40 15.18
N ASP A 776 15.91 8.30 14.48
CA ASP A 776 14.97 7.96 13.40
C ASP A 776 15.59 7.14 12.26
N VAL A 777 16.89 7.30 12.00
CA VAL A 777 17.59 6.53 10.96
C VAL A 777 17.84 5.12 11.47
N TYR A 778 18.33 5.00 12.70
CA TYR A 778 18.56 3.71 13.36
C TYR A 778 17.27 2.90 13.48
N ASP A 779 16.17 3.54 13.91
CA ASP A 779 14.86 2.89 14.01
C ASP A 779 14.34 2.39 12.65
N ARG A 780 14.51 3.18 11.59
CA ARG A 780 14.14 2.76 10.23
C ARG A 780 14.97 1.60 9.70
N VAL A 781 16.27 1.57 10.03
CA VAL A 781 17.16 0.46 9.65
C VAL A 781 16.76 -0.79 10.41
N ASN A 782 16.56 -0.72 11.72
CA ASN A 782 16.14 -1.85 12.53
C ASN A 782 14.77 -2.39 12.12
N ALA A 783 13.78 -1.53 11.88
CA ALA A 783 12.48 -1.94 11.38
C ALA A 783 12.57 -2.68 10.03
N LYS A 784 13.51 -2.24 9.17
CA LYS A 784 13.75 -2.88 7.88
C LYS A 784 14.46 -4.23 8.03
N LEU A 785 15.45 -4.33 8.92
CA LEU A 785 16.14 -5.60 9.22
C LEU A 785 15.20 -6.62 9.88
N ALA A 786 14.37 -6.20 10.82
CA ALA A 786 13.35 -7.06 11.43
C ALA A 786 12.37 -7.61 10.39
N SER A 787 12.05 -6.85 9.33
CA SER A 787 11.20 -7.33 8.24
C SER A 787 11.86 -8.32 7.28
N MET A 788 13.18 -8.54 7.40
CA MET A 788 13.95 -9.46 6.56
C MET A 788 14.21 -10.82 7.23
N ILE A 789 14.11 -10.90 8.56
CA ILE A 789 14.46 -12.09 9.35
C ILE A 789 13.22 -12.92 9.72
N GLY A 790 12.01 -12.39 9.48
CA GLY A 790 10.73 -13.06 9.76
C GLY A 790 10.05 -13.67 8.55
#